data_AF-L0JDG1-F1
#
_entry.id   AF-L0JDG1-F1
#
_cell.length_a   1.000
_cell.length_b   1.000
_cell.length_c   1.000
_cell.angle_alpha   90.00
_cell.angle_beta   90.00
_cell.angle_gamma   90.00
#
_symmetry.space_group_name_H-M   'P 1'
#
loop_
_entity.id
_entity.type
_entity.pdbx_description
1 polymer ?
#
loop_
_entity_poly.entity_id
_entity_poly.type
_entity_poly.pdbx_seq_one_letter_code
_entity_poly.pdbx_strand_id
1 'polypeptide(L)'
;MKKAIFALFLMALSLPAWGQQRQTFWLGADISGTTQLEHAGVALRNARGRVANNVCLQRLYGVNAARLRVWVNPENGWCGKDDVLRMAQRAQAHGMAVMLDFHYSDSWADPGHQDIPAAWQKMSYGQMRKALARHTADVLQALKSHGIEVKWVQVGNETTHGFLWPMGRAEENMKQYAGLTQAGYDAVKSVYPEAACIVHLDGGCDQERYDRIFDGLRQYGAKWDMIGLSVYPYWDQEAKLTSSDEETLQKAVANINHLYAKYGSESMIVETGYDADRPVQGREFMKRLIDAAAHQTNGHCHGVFYWAPELEGQYKLGAFRNHRPTVIMDAFREAATMVNARPAVTWDGLSLMIDGKRVAPVMGEIHYSRIPAEEWAREVHKMKLGGITMIACYVFWNHIEEVEGQYDWSGRRSLRDFLEVCQLEGLPVILRLGPFCHGEVRHGGIPDWALERGVKMRSENPEFLEMARNLYRQIFTQVQGLQWKDGGPVVAAQFDNEYGGHASYLLSLKKIAKEVGFDLPFYTRTGWPKLADKMPYGEMIPLFGDYADGFWDRSVEETAGNYWQAFHFQPSRANENIGSEQIDYGRQVAERENADLQYPYFTCELGGGMMTSFHRRVYLYPADAYSMAMVKLGSGSNLLGYYMYHGGTNPDGKLTTLNEMQRTIATNYNDLPVKTYDFQAPLGEFGQVNPHFFKLRKLHVFMRDFGELLAPMAAAFPEDAVFRKGDDSKLRWNYRHDGDKAFVFVNNYERLQGLSAKQGVQFTVCGVTFPQRPMVVPAGGVAAFPVNLRLGDVRLKYATAQLLARRERANGRVAYYFFQPEGFATEFMVDGKLLGNVRPQGTKKAIYKRGNTDFYLLAAAEAESFDLDLDYLKLHSPAALSVLDEHARTVLPQSPGVTVAVTKVREARPERSITVGAAGVAEEPTDEDFEHAAVYLLDLSRIGDWHSGLKVLDIEYQGDVARLYCDGKLLDDNFYNGRHFQFGLWRVPENCRQLELRILPLQKDMEVYFPQEAKRELGEKVISVTVK
;
A
#
# COMPACT_ATOMS: atom_id res chain seq x y z
N MET A 1 -31.52 -11.24 68.90
CA MET A 1 -32.65 -10.50 68.31
C MET A 1 -32.06 -9.52 67.32
N LYS A 2 -32.10 -9.70 65.99
CA LYS A 2 -33.21 -9.66 65.02
C LYS A 2 -32.95 -8.48 64.05
N LYS A 3 -32.91 -8.79 62.73
CA LYS A 3 -32.99 -7.94 61.52
C LYS A 3 -31.66 -7.26 61.10
N ALA A 4 -30.99 -7.53 59.97
CA ALA A 4 -31.31 -8.01 58.61
C ALA A 4 -32.20 -7.08 57.77
N ILE A 5 -31.62 -6.50 56.70
CA ILE A 5 -32.15 -6.17 55.34
C ILE A 5 -30.94 -5.59 54.54
N PHE A 6 -30.27 -6.40 53.70
CA PHE A 6 -30.43 -6.55 52.25
C PHE A 6 -29.84 -5.40 51.40
N ALA A 7 -28.60 -5.58 50.93
CA ALA A 7 -28.05 -4.93 49.74
C ALA A 7 -27.70 -6.04 48.75
N LEU A 8 -28.43 -6.10 47.63
CA LEU A 8 -28.20 -7.05 46.55
C LEU A 8 -26.82 -6.79 45.90
N PHE A 9 -25.94 -7.77 45.97
CA PHE A 9 -24.85 -7.92 45.00
C PHE A 9 -25.42 -8.56 43.73
N LEU A 10 -25.65 -7.76 42.70
CA LEU A 10 -25.81 -8.24 41.33
C LEU A 10 -24.41 -8.60 40.81
N MET A 11 -24.00 -9.86 41.00
CA MET A 11 -22.98 -10.48 40.17
C MET A 11 -23.57 -10.62 38.76
N ALA A 12 -23.35 -9.60 37.93
CA ALA A 12 -23.46 -9.76 36.49
C ALA A 12 -22.30 -10.68 36.06
N LEU A 13 -22.58 -11.98 35.94
CA LEU A 13 -21.80 -12.88 35.12
C LEU A 13 -21.83 -12.33 33.69
N SER A 14 -20.81 -11.55 33.33
CA SER A 14 -20.47 -11.29 31.95
C SER A 14 -19.99 -12.60 31.34
N LEU A 15 -20.94 -13.40 30.87
CA LEU A 15 -20.65 -14.41 29.86
C LEU A 15 -19.93 -13.66 28.74
N PRO A 16 -18.72 -14.08 28.32
CA PRO A 16 -18.16 -13.54 27.09
C PRO A 16 -19.20 -13.82 26.02
N ALA A 17 -19.74 -12.77 25.42
CA ALA A 17 -20.42 -12.91 24.15
C ALA A 17 -19.35 -13.46 23.21
N TRP A 18 -19.32 -14.79 23.05
CA TRP A 18 -18.73 -15.41 21.88
C TRP A 18 -19.51 -14.83 20.72
N GLY A 19 -18.98 -13.74 20.16
CA GLY A 19 -19.44 -13.21 18.91
C GLY A 19 -19.40 -14.36 17.94
N GLN A 20 -20.59 -14.79 17.50
CA GLN A 20 -20.72 -15.72 16.41
C GLN A 20 -19.99 -15.07 15.24
N GLN A 21 -18.78 -15.54 14.96
CA GLN A 21 -17.94 -14.99 13.91
C GLN A 21 -18.77 -15.12 12.63
N ARG A 22 -19.23 -13.99 12.08
CA ARG A 22 -20.04 -13.98 10.86
C ARG A 22 -19.24 -14.72 9.80
N GLN A 23 -19.73 -15.88 9.37
CA GLN A 23 -19.06 -16.69 8.36
C GLN A 23 -19.04 -15.90 7.05
N THR A 24 -17.85 -15.68 6.49
CA THR A 24 -17.68 -14.95 5.23
C THR A 24 -18.38 -15.69 4.10
N PHE A 25 -19.28 -15.00 3.39
CA PHE A 25 -19.89 -15.52 2.16
C PHE A 25 -18.97 -15.21 0.98
N TRP A 26 -18.60 -16.24 0.22
CA TRP A 26 -17.58 -16.13 -0.82
C TRP A 26 -18.18 -15.78 -2.18
N LEU A 27 -17.66 -14.72 -2.77
CA LEU A 27 -17.98 -14.28 -4.12
C LEU A 27 -16.74 -14.55 -4.96
N GLY A 28 -16.80 -15.58 -5.79
CA GLY A 28 -15.64 -16.07 -6.52
C GLY A 28 -15.73 -15.89 -8.02
N ALA A 29 -14.59 -16.03 -8.70
CA ALA A 29 -14.54 -16.16 -10.15
C ALA A 29 -13.42 -17.12 -10.57
N ASP A 30 -13.65 -17.90 -11.62
CA ASP A 30 -12.54 -18.55 -12.33
C ASP A 30 -11.78 -17.50 -13.11
N ILE A 31 -10.48 -17.34 -12.82
CA ILE A 31 -9.63 -16.34 -13.48
C ILE A 31 -8.42 -16.98 -14.16
N SER A 32 -8.47 -18.29 -14.40
CA SER A 32 -7.32 -19.08 -14.84
C SER A 32 -6.79 -18.65 -16.20
N GLY A 33 -7.66 -18.11 -17.06
CA GLY A 33 -7.30 -17.65 -18.42
C GLY A 33 -6.53 -16.33 -18.45
N THR A 34 -6.34 -15.66 -17.31
CA THR A 34 -5.75 -14.31 -17.24
C THR A 34 -4.37 -14.24 -17.88
N THR A 35 -3.47 -15.17 -17.55
CA THR A 35 -2.09 -15.18 -18.07
C THR A 35 -2.04 -15.48 -19.56
N GLN A 36 -2.95 -16.30 -20.07
CA GLN A 36 -3.09 -16.57 -21.49
C GLN A 36 -3.54 -15.31 -22.26
N LEU A 37 -4.52 -14.57 -21.72
CA LEU A 37 -4.98 -13.30 -22.31
C LEU A 37 -3.86 -12.24 -22.32
N GLU A 38 -3.13 -12.11 -21.21
CA GLU A 38 -1.97 -11.21 -21.10
C GLU A 38 -0.90 -11.57 -22.16
N HIS A 39 -0.60 -12.86 -22.33
CA HIS A 39 0.34 -13.32 -23.34
C HIS A 39 -0.12 -13.02 -24.77
N ALA A 40 -1.43 -13.08 -25.03
CA ALA A 40 -2.02 -12.69 -26.30
C ALA A 40 -2.09 -11.17 -26.52
N GLY A 41 -1.60 -10.35 -25.58
CA GLY A 41 -1.64 -8.89 -25.66
C GLY A 41 -3.01 -8.28 -25.40
N VAL A 42 -3.95 -9.04 -24.81
CA VAL A 42 -5.29 -8.55 -24.49
C VAL A 42 -5.26 -7.69 -23.24
N ALA A 43 -5.58 -6.41 -23.39
CA ALA A 43 -5.68 -5.46 -22.29
C ALA A 43 -7.14 -5.36 -21.79
N LEU A 44 -7.43 -6.00 -20.67
CA LEU A 44 -8.70 -5.85 -19.98
C LEU A 44 -8.82 -4.45 -19.38
N ARG A 45 -10.06 -3.94 -19.34
CA ARG A 45 -10.37 -2.58 -18.92
C ARG A 45 -11.55 -2.58 -17.96
N ASN A 46 -11.58 -1.62 -17.04
CA ASN A 46 -12.77 -1.38 -16.23
C ASN A 46 -13.90 -0.77 -17.09
N ALA A 47 -15.10 -0.60 -16.52
CA ALA A 47 -16.25 -0.02 -17.23
C ALA A 47 -15.97 1.37 -17.85
N ARG A 48 -14.97 2.10 -17.33
CA ARG A 48 -14.54 3.42 -17.81
C ARG A 48 -13.44 3.37 -18.87
N GLY A 49 -12.97 2.18 -19.26
CA GLY A 49 -11.95 1.98 -20.28
C GLY A 49 -10.51 2.00 -19.80
N ARG A 50 -10.27 2.07 -18.48
CA ARG A 50 -8.92 2.04 -17.89
C ARG A 50 -8.38 0.63 -17.87
N VAL A 51 -7.16 0.45 -18.37
CA VAL A 51 -6.48 -0.85 -18.34
C VAL A 51 -6.23 -1.26 -16.89
N ALA A 52 -6.52 -2.51 -16.56
CA ALA A 52 -6.22 -3.09 -15.26
C ALA A 52 -6.01 -4.60 -15.40
N ASN A 53 -5.19 -5.18 -14.51
CA ASN A 53 -5.05 -6.62 -14.40
C ASN A 53 -6.41 -7.26 -14.02
N ASN A 54 -6.73 -8.43 -14.58
CA ASN A 54 -7.97 -9.15 -14.29
C ASN A 54 -8.19 -9.38 -12.79
N VAL A 55 -7.16 -9.75 -12.03
CA VAL A 55 -7.25 -9.98 -10.57
C VAL A 55 -7.77 -8.72 -9.86
N CYS A 56 -7.22 -7.56 -10.20
CA CYS A 56 -7.65 -6.28 -9.65
C CYS A 56 -9.07 -5.93 -10.10
N LEU A 57 -9.40 -6.17 -11.37
CA LEU A 57 -10.75 -5.97 -11.89
C LEU A 57 -11.79 -6.81 -11.14
N GLN A 58 -11.55 -8.11 -10.96
CA GLN A 58 -12.45 -8.96 -10.19
C GLN A 58 -12.62 -8.44 -8.76
N ARG A 59 -11.54 -8.01 -8.12
CA ARG A 59 -11.59 -7.43 -6.77
C ARG A 59 -12.42 -6.15 -6.70
N LEU A 60 -12.34 -5.30 -7.73
CA LEU A 60 -13.16 -4.08 -7.88
C LEU A 60 -14.66 -4.41 -7.91
N TYR A 61 -15.03 -5.54 -8.52
CA TYR A 61 -16.41 -6.03 -8.57
C TYR A 61 -16.80 -6.88 -7.37
N GLY A 62 -16.04 -6.83 -6.27
CA GLY A 62 -16.40 -7.50 -5.02
C GLY A 62 -16.05 -8.98 -4.96
N VAL A 63 -15.37 -9.53 -5.97
CA VAL A 63 -14.85 -10.90 -5.95
C VAL A 63 -13.75 -11.00 -4.89
N ASN A 64 -13.90 -11.95 -3.97
CA ASN A 64 -12.99 -12.19 -2.84
C ASN A 64 -12.38 -13.61 -2.85
N ALA A 65 -12.65 -14.42 -3.88
CA ALA A 65 -12.04 -15.72 -4.09
C ALA A 65 -11.70 -15.98 -5.57
N ALA A 66 -10.56 -16.62 -5.82
CA ALA A 66 -10.12 -17.03 -7.14
C ALA A 66 -10.22 -18.56 -7.25
N ARG A 67 -10.91 -19.03 -8.29
CA ARG A 67 -10.92 -20.44 -8.72
C ARG A 67 -9.90 -20.61 -9.85
N LEU A 68 -9.02 -21.60 -9.71
CA LEU A 68 -7.90 -21.83 -10.62
C LEU A 68 -7.90 -23.27 -11.13
N ARG A 69 -8.04 -23.42 -12.45
CA ARG A 69 -8.00 -24.70 -13.16
C ARG A 69 -6.59 -25.31 -13.12
N VAL A 70 -6.54 -26.63 -12.94
CA VAL A 70 -5.30 -27.40 -12.94
C VAL A 70 -5.39 -28.53 -13.97
N TRP A 71 -4.53 -28.46 -14.97
CA TRP A 71 -4.36 -29.46 -16.02
C TRP A 71 -3.10 -30.29 -15.78
N VAL A 72 -3.10 -31.52 -16.29
CA VAL A 72 -2.01 -32.50 -16.05
C VAL A 72 -0.78 -32.16 -16.85
N ASN A 73 -0.91 -32.11 -18.18
CA ASN A 73 0.18 -31.76 -19.09
C ASN A 73 -0.34 -30.95 -20.29
N PRO A 74 -0.66 -29.67 -20.09
CA PRO A 74 -1.25 -28.85 -21.14
C PRO A 74 -0.22 -28.42 -22.19
N GLU A 75 -0.60 -28.49 -23.47
CA GLU A 75 0.30 -28.27 -24.62
C GLU A 75 0.97 -26.88 -24.61
N ASN A 76 0.24 -25.85 -24.17
CA ASN A 76 0.70 -24.46 -24.12
C ASN A 76 1.12 -23.98 -22.72
N GLY A 77 1.13 -24.87 -21.73
CA GLY A 77 1.55 -24.58 -20.35
C GLY A 77 0.54 -23.81 -19.48
N TRP A 78 -0.52 -23.25 -20.06
CA TRP A 78 -1.57 -22.54 -19.30
C TRP A 78 -2.38 -23.50 -18.45
N CYS A 79 -2.81 -23.06 -17.26
CA CYS A 79 -3.43 -23.93 -16.24
C CYS A 79 -2.54 -25.12 -15.79
N GLY A 80 -1.26 -25.14 -16.19
CA GLY A 80 -0.25 -26.05 -15.64
C GLY A 80 0.27 -25.56 -14.30
N LYS A 81 1.03 -26.42 -13.60
CA LYS A 81 1.55 -26.16 -12.24
C LYS A 81 2.18 -24.77 -12.03
N ASP A 82 3.05 -24.34 -12.95
CA ASP A 82 3.80 -23.09 -12.81
C ASP A 82 2.89 -21.86 -13.03
N ASP A 83 1.94 -21.97 -13.94
CA ASP A 83 0.95 -20.91 -14.21
C ASP A 83 -0.06 -20.77 -13.06
N VAL A 84 -0.53 -21.91 -12.51
CA VAL A 84 -1.39 -21.94 -11.32
C VAL A 84 -0.69 -21.31 -10.12
N LEU A 85 0.58 -21.61 -9.88
CA LEU A 85 1.35 -20.98 -8.81
C LEU A 85 1.42 -19.46 -8.98
N ARG A 86 1.70 -18.98 -10.19
CA ARG A 86 1.73 -17.55 -10.51
C ARG A 86 0.39 -16.88 -10.25
N MET A 87 -0.71 -17.49 -10.70
CA MET A 87 -2.06 -16.94 -10.48
C MET A 87 -2.47 -16.97 -9.01
N ALA A 88 -2.10 -18.01 -8.26
CA ALA A 88 -2.37 -18.09 -6.83
C ALA A 88 -1.59 -17.03 -6.03
N GLN A 89 -0.34 -16.74 -6.39
CA GLN A 89 0.44 -15.64 -5.82
C GLN A 89 -0.24 -14.29 -6.08
N ARG A 90 -0.70 -14.04 -7.32
CA ARG A 90 -1.43 -12.82 -7.67
C ARG A 90 -2.73 -12.71 -6.86
N ALA A 91 -3.55 -13.76 -6.80
CA ALA A 91 -4.79 -13.76 -6.02
C ALA A 91 -4.55 -13.44 -4.53
N GLN A 92 -3.56 -14.11 -3.91
CA GLN A 92 -3.22 -13.89 -2.49
C GLN A 92 -2.68 -12.47 -2.24
N ALA A 93 -1.88 -11.90 -3.16
CA ALA A 93 -1.38 -10.53 -3.06
C ALA A 93 -2.49 -9.46 -3.06
N HIS A 94 -3.66 -9.80 -3.62
CA HIS A 94 -4.89 -8.97 -3.60
C HIS A 94 -5.91 -9.42 -2.54
N GLY A 95 -5.51 -10.30 -1.62
CA GLY A 95 -6.34 -10.76 -0.51
C GLY A 95 -7.51 -11.64 -0.92
N MET A 96 -7.42 -12.33 -2.06
CA MET A 96 -8.42 -13.30 -2.50
C MET A 96 -8.09 -14.69 -1.94
N ALA A 97 -9.11 -15.43 -1.48
CA ALA A 97 -8.97 -16.84 -1.14
C ALA A 97 -8.75 -17.69 -2.41
N VAL A 98 -8.02 -18.80 -2.30
CA VAL A 98 -7.70 -19.65 -3.46
C VAL A 98 -8.46 -20.98 -3.39
N MET A 99 -9.14 -21.30 -4.49
CA MET A 99 -9.74 -22.59 -4.80
C MET A 99 -9.02 -23.21 -6.00
N LEU A 100 -8.59 -24.47 -5.89
CA LEU A 100 -8.05 -25.20 -7.03
C LEU A 100 -9.07 -26.17 -7.60
N ASP A 101 -9.13 -26.24 -8.92
CA ASP A 101 -9.98 -27.17 -9.65
C ASP A 101 -9.15 -28.12 -10.50
N PHE A 102 -8.99 -29.36 -10.04
CA PHE A 102 -8.25 -30.37 -10.78
C PHE A 102 -9.14 -31.03 -11.82
N HIS A 103 -8.91 -30.75 -13.10
CA HIS A 103 -9.64 -31.40 -14.20
C HIS A 103 -9.21 -32.85 -14.42
N TYR A 104 -8.00 -33.23 -13.98
CA TYR A 104 -7.37 -34.53 -14.27
C TYR A 104 -7.34 -34.90 -15.76
N SER A 105 -7.25 -33.89 -16.63
CA SER A 105 -7.10 -33.98 -18.08
C SER A 105 -5.93 -33.10 -18.53
N ASP A 106 -5.43 -33.32 -19.76
CA ASP A 106 -4.44 -32.44 -20.38
C ASP A 106 -5.07 -31.13 -20.91
N SER A 107 -6.39 -31.07 -21.00
CA SER A 107 -7.17 -29.91 -21.44
C SER A 107 -8.48 -29.78 -20.66
N TRP A 108 -9.38 -28.89 -21.12
CA TRP A 108 -10.70 -28.70 -20.52
C TRP A 108 -11.47 -30.03 -20.40
N ALA A 109 -12.12 -30.19 -19.24
CA ALA A 109 -12.97 -31.34 -18.92
C ALA A 109 -14.31 -30.81 -18.41
N ASP A 110 -15.41 -31.42 -18.86
CA ASP A 110 -16.80 -31.04 -18.62
C ASP A 110 -17.68 -32.33 -18.52
N PRO A 111 -19.01 -32.24 -18.37
CA PRO A 111 -19.87 -33.43 -18.31
C PRO A 111 -19.85 -34.29 -19.59
N GLY A 112 -19.41 -33.75 -20.72
CA GLY A 112 -19.29 -34.45 -22.01
C GLY A 112 -17.88 -34.97 -22.32
N HIS A 113 -16.84 -34.48 -21.64
CA HIS A 113 -15.42 -34.69 -21.95
C HIS A 113 -14.62 -34.90 -20.66
N GLN A 114 -14.11 -36.12 -20.43
CA GLN A 114 -13.35 -36.48 -19.23
C GLN A 114 -12.16 -37.39 -19.59
N ASP A 115 -11.44 -37.03 -20.65
CA ASP A 115 -10.40 -37.87 -21.25
C ASP A 115 -9.24 -38.17 -20.29
N ILE A 116 -8.68 -39.37 -20.40
CA ILE A 116 -7.45 -39.73 -19.70
C ILE A 116 -6.26 -38.96 -20.31
N PRO A 117 -5.44 -38.24 -19.51
CA PRO A 117 -4.22 -37.60 -19.96
C PRO A 117 -3.34 -38.54 -20.78
N ALA A 118 -2.66 -38.02 -21.80
CA ALA A 118 -1.86 -38.82 -22.73
C ALA A 118 -0.83 -39.70 -22.00
N ALA A 119 -0.21 -39.16 -20.94
CA ALA A 119 0.76 -39.88 -20.11
C ALA A 119 0.15 -41.05 -19.30
N TRP A 120 -1.17 -41.07 -19.11
CA TRP A 120 -1.87 -42.02 -18.22
C TRP A 120 -2.67 -43.08 -18.98
N GLN A 121 -2.88 -42.94 -20.29
CA GLN A 121 -3.76 -43.82 -21.09
C GLN A 121 -3.47 -45.33 -20.98
N LYS A 122 -2.20 -45.71 -20.74
CA LYS A 122 -1.77 -47.12 -20.62
C LYS A 122 -1.65 -47.61 -19.17
N MET A 123 -2.02 -46.79 -18.20
CA MET A 123 -1.91 -47.15 -16.78
C MET A 123 -3.04 -48.11 -16.39
N SER A 124 -2.70 -49.10 -15.56
CA SER A 124 -3.71 -49.84 -14.79
C SER A 124 -4.40 -48.92 -13.78
N TYR A 125 -5.58 -49.30 -13.28
CA TYR A 125 -6.30 -48.55 -12.24
C TYR A 125 -5.44 -48.21 -11.02
N GLY A 126 -4.63 -49.15 -10.54
CA GLY A 126 -3.72 -48.90 -9.42
C GLY A 126 -2.59 -47.90 -9.73
N GLN A 127 -2.11 -47.87 -10.97
CA GLN A 127 -1.13 -46.88 -11.43
C GLN A 127 -1.77 -45.50 -11.62
N MET A 128 -2.98 -45.44 -12.18
CA MET A 128 -3.70 -44.19 -12.41
C MET A 128 -4.06 -43.50 -11.10
N ARG A 129 -4.56 -44.23 -10.09
CA ARG A 129 -4.76 -43.69 -8.74
C ARG A 129 -3.50 -43.06 -8.14
N LYS A 130 -2.35 -43.70 -8.32
CA LYS A 130 -1.06 -43.17 -7.83
C LYS A 130 -0.62 -41.94 -8.63
N ALA A 131 -0.83 -41.93 -9.95
CA ALA A 131 -0.51 -40.80 -10.80
C ALA A 131 -1.36 -39.57 -10.46
N LEU A 132 -2.66 -39.77 -10.27
CA LEU A 132 -3.60 -38.75 -9.80
C LEU A 132 -3.15 -38.17 -8.46
N ALA A 133 -2.99 -39.02 -7.44
CA ALA A 133 -2.59 -38.57 -6.11
C ALA A 133 -1.25 -37.82 -6.11
N ARG A 134 -0.29 -38.28 -6.93
CA ARG A 134 0.99 -37.61 -7.10
C ARG A 134 0.83 -36.25 -7.76
N HIS A 135 0.08 -36.15 -8.85
CA HIS A 135 -0.15 -34.86 -9.53
C HIS A 135 -0.81 -33.84 -8.59
N THR A 136 -1.85 -34.25 -7.86
CA THR A 136 -2.52 -33.40 -6.86
C THR A 136 -1.55 -32.92 -5.78
N ALA A 137 -0.79 -33.84 -5.17
CA ALA A 137 0.18 -33.50 -4.13
C ALA A 137 1.33 -32.63 -4.65
N ASP A 138 1.84 -32.89 -5.86
CA ASP A 138 2.95 -32.15 -6.45
C ASP A 138 2.58 -30.68 -6.72
N VAL A 139 1.37 -30.41 -7.22
CA VAL A 139 0.87 -29.03 -7.42
C VAL A 139 0.63 -28.35 -6.08
N LEU A 140 -0.10 -28.98 -5.15
CA LEU A 140 -0.39 -28.39 -3.85
C LEU A 140 0.89 -28.13 -3.03
N GLN A 141 1.88 -29.00 -3.12
CA GLN A 141 3.15 -28.83 -2.42
C GLN A 141 3.95 -27.65 -3.00
N ALA A 142 3.85 -27.40 -4.31
CA ALA A 142 4.43 -26.22 -4.94
C ALA A 142 3.80 -24.93 -4.39
N LEU A 143 2.47 -24.87 -4.31
CA LEU A 143 1.75 -23.73 -3.72
C LEU A 143 2.12 -23.54 -2.25
N LYS A 144 2.09 -24.62 -1.47
CA LYS A 144 2.42 -24.59 -0.03
C LYS A 144 3.84 -24.10 0.21
N SER A 145 4.80 -24.55 -0.63
CA SER A 145 6.21 -24.13 -0.55
C SER A 145 6.42 -22.62 -0.72
N HIS A 146 5.50 -21.94 -1.42
CA HIS A 146 5.51 -20.50 -1.63
C HIS A 146 4.58 -19.74 -0.67
N GLY A 147 4.10 -20.39 0.39
CA GLY A 147 3.25 -19.75 1.40
C GLY A 147 1.85 -19.38 0.90
N ILE A 148 1.35 -20.10 -0.13
CA ILE A 148 -0.02 -19.94 -0.59
C ILE A 148 -0.96 -20.71 0.34
N GLU A 149 -2.00 -20.05 0.83
CA GLU A 149 -3.11 -20.69 1.52
C GLU A 149 -4.15 -21.18 0.51
N VAL A 150 -4.38 -22.49 0.46
CA VAL A 150 -5.43 -23.10 -0.37
C VAL A 150 -6.60 -23.46 0.53
N LYS A 151 -7.77 -22.88 0.24
CA LYS A 151 -8.96 -23.01 1.09
C LYS A 151 -9.90 -24.13 0.60
N TRP A 152 -9.92 -24.37 -0.71
CA TRP A 152 -10.71 -25.43 -1.33
C TRP A 152 -9.97 -26.13 -2.46
N VAL A 153 -10.26 -27.41 -2.64
CA VAL A 153 -9.79 -28.19 -3.78
C VAL A 153 -10.93 -29.03 -4.34
N GLN A 154 -11.28 -28.82 -5.62
CA GLN A 154 -12.18 -29.69 -6.35
C GLN A 154 -11.40 -30.91 -6.87
N VAL A 155 -11.92 -32.10 -6.58
CA VAL A 155 -11.35 -33.37 -7.04
C VAL A 155 -12.11 -33.79 -8.29
N GLY A 156 -11.75 -33.20 -9.42
CA GLY A 156 -12.46 -33.32 -10.69
C GLY A 156 -13.39 -32.13 -10.94
N ASN A 157 -13.54 -31.75 -12.22
CA ASN A 157 -14.47 -30.73 -12.68
C ASN A 157 -15.75 -31.40 -13.21
N GLU A 158 -16.93 -30.97 -12.73
CA GLU A 158 -18.26 -31.41 -13.19
C GLU A 158 -18.38 -32.94 -13.40
N THR A 159 -18.05 -33.71 -12.36
CA THR A 159 -17.84 -35.17 -12.43
C THR A 159 -19.14 -35.98 -12.37
N THR A 160 -20.22 -35.47 -12.98
CA THR A 160 -21.56 -36.08 -12.99
C THR A 160 -21.56 -37.50 -13.54
N HIS A 161 -20.72 -37.75 -14.53
CA HIS A 161 -20.52 -39.07 -15.13
C HIS A 161 -19.18 -39.71 -14.70
N GLY A 162 -18.60 -39.22 -13.60
CA GLY A 162 -17.24 -39.55 -13.15
C GLY A 162 -16.15 -38.84 -13.98
N PHE A 163 -14.90 -39.25 -13.86
CA PHE A 163 -13.76 -38.66 -14.58
C PHE A 163 -12.73 -39.72 -15.00
N LEU A 164 -11.78 -39.39 -15.90
CA LEU A 164 -10.78 -40.32 -16.46
C LEU A 164 -11.41 -41.52 -17.18
N TRP A 165 -12.21 -41.25 -18.22
CA TRP A 165 -12.97 -42.28 -18.94
C TRP A 165 -12.10 -43.16 -19.85
N PRO A 166 -12.47 -44.45 -20.02
CA PRO A 166 -13.65 -45.11 -19.44
C PRO A 166 -13.46 -45.60 -17.99
N MET A 167 -12.23 -45.50 -17.45
CA MET A 167 -11.85 -46.14 -16.19
C MET A 167 -12.68 -45.67 -14.99
N GLY A 168 -12.85 -44.36 -14.84
CA GLY A 168 -13.63 -43.76 -13.76
C GLY A 168 -15.03 -43.31 -14.18
N ARG A 169 -15.63 -43.91 -15.22
CA ARG A 169 -17.00 -43.56 -15.62
C ARG A 169 -18.01 -44.08 -14.61
N ALA A 170 -18.84 -43.21 -14.04
CA ALA A 170 -19.66 -43.52 -12.87
C ALA A 170 -20.74 -44.57 -13.16
N GLU A 171 -21.38 -44.51 -14.33
CA GLU A 171 -22.44 -45.44 -14.77
C GLU A 171 -21.90 -46.87 -14.97
N GLU A 172 -20.65 -46.98 -15.40
CA GLU A 172 -20.02 -48.26 -15.74
C GLU A 172 -19.22 -48.82 -14.57
N ASN A 173 -18.54 -47.96 -13.81
CA ASN A 173 -17.51 -48.32 -12.84
C ASN A 173 -17.52 -47.39 -11.59
N MET A 174 -18.68 -47.18 -10.96
CA MET A 174 -18.83 -46.37 -9.73
C MET A 174 -17.76 -46.65 -8.65
N LYS A 175 -17.38 -47.92 -8.44
CA LYS A 175 -16.32 -48.28 -7.47
C LYS A 175 -14.95 -47.71 -7.83
N GLN A 176 -14.61 -47.66 -9.13
CA GLN A 176 -13.34 -47.10 -9.58
C GLN A 176 -13.36 -45.57 -9.49
N TYR A 177 -14.46 -44.95 -9.90
CA TYR A 177 -14.70 -43.52 -9.72
C TYR A 177 -14.53 -43.11 -8.24
N ALA A 178 -15.24 -43.76 -7.32
CA ALA A 178 -15.11 -43.51 -5.89
C ALA A 178 -13.68 -43.67 -5.37
N GLY A 179 -12.93 -44.66 -5.86
CA GLY A 179 -11.54 -44.85 -5.45
C GLY A 179 -10.55 -43.84 -6.06
N LEU A 180 -10.86 -43.24 -7.21
CA LEU A 180 -10.12 -42.10 -7.76
C LEU A 180 -10.42 -40.82 -6.95
N THR A 181 -11.69 -40.55 -6.63
CA THR A 181 -12.11 -39.45 -5.75
C THR A 181 -11.44 -39.55 -4.39
N GLN A 182 -11.42 -40.74 -3.78
CA GLN A 182 -10.72 -40.96 -2.51
C GLN A 182 -9.21 -40.71 -2.60
N ALA A 183 -8.57 -41.10 -3.71
CA ALA A 183 -7.14 -40.86 -3.93
C ALA A 183 -6.82 -39.35 -4.03
N GLY A 184 -7.70 -38.58 -4.68
CA GLY A 184 -7.60 -37.12 -4.70
C GLY A 184 -7.80 -36.50 -3.31
N TYR A 185 -8.84 -36.93 -2.58
CA TYR A 185 -9.11 -36.48 -1.21
C TYR A 185 -7.89 -36.69 -0.29
N ASP A 186 -7.33 -37.90 -0.27
CA ASP A 186 -6.18 -38.23 0.57
C ASP A 186 -4.94 -37.39 0.20
N ALA A 187 -4.73 -37.15 -1.10
CA ALA A 187 -3.63 -36.31 -1.58
C ALA A 187 -3.79 -34.86 -1.11
N VAL A 188 -4.99 -34.29 -1.22
CA VAL A 188 -5.29 -32.94 -0.72
C VAL A 188 -5.02 -32.86 0.78
N LYS A 189 -5.61 -33.77 1.57
CA LYS A 189 -5.47 -33.76 3.03
C LYS A 189 -4.04 -33.99 3.51
N SER A 190 -3.20 -34.67 2.73
CA SER A 190 -1.78 -34.84 3.06
C SER A 190 -0.98 -33.53 2.99
N VAL A 191 -1.41 -32.57 2.14
CA VAL A 191 -0.73 -31.29 1.94
C VAL A 191 -1.44 -30.15 2.67
N TYR A 192 -2.75 -30.03 2.53
CA TYR A 192 -3.60 -29.04 3.20
C TYR A 192 -4.73 -29.76 3.97
N PRO A 193 -4.48 -30.20 5.22
CA PRO A 193 -5.49 -30.88 6.04
C PRO A 193 -6.80 -30.09 6.21
N GLU A 194 -6.69 -28.76 6.30
CA GLU A 194 -7.82 -27.85 6.52
C GLU A 194 -8.53 -27.42 5.23
N ALA A 195 -7.96 -27.69 4.04
CA ALA A 195 -8.62 -27.35 2.77
C ALA A 195 -9.84 -28.25 2.57
N ALA A 196 -11.00 -27.67 2.27
CA ALA A 196 -12.20 -28.45 2.00
C ALA A 196 -12.10 -29.11 0.61
N CYS A 197 -12.25 -30.43 0.58
CA CYS A 197 -12.31 -31.21 -0.65
C CYS A 197 -13.73 -31.19 -1.20
N ILE A 198 -13.89 -30.65 -2.41
CA ILE A 198 -15.16 -30.48 -3.09
C ILE A 198 -15.31 -31.59 -4.14
N VAL A 199 -16.45 -32.26 -4.13
CA VAL A 199 -16.94 -33.03 -5.29
C VAL A 199 -17.96 -32.16 -6.00
N HIS A 200 -17.74 -31.89 -7.28
CA HIS A 200 -18.46 -30.89 -8.05
C HIS A 200 -19.20 -31.54 -9.22
N LEU A 201 -20.51 -31.29 -9.33
CA LEU A 201 -21.36 -31.82 -10.40
C LEU A 201 -22.06 -30.67 -11.15
N ASP A 202 -22.42 -30.92 -12.42
CA ASP A 202 -23.28 -30.02 -13.19
C ASP A 202 -24.77 -30.21 -12.85
N GLY A 203 -25.63 -29.31 -13.34
CA GLY A 203 -27.08 -29.41 -13.19
C GLY A 203 -27.55 -29.29 -11.75
N GLY A 204 -27.15 -28.22 -11.04
CA GLY A 204 -27.47 -28.01 -9.62
C GLY A 204 -28.95 -27.99 -9.26
N CYS A 205 -29.84 -27.94 -10.25
CA CYS A 205 -31.30 -28.08 -10.09
C CYS A 205 -31.82 -29.53 -10.11
N ASP A 206 -30.98 -30.54 -10.41
CA ASP A 206 -31.34 -31.95 -10.57
C ASP A 206 -30.97 -32.76 -9.31
N GLN A 207 -31.91 -32.90 -8.39
CA GLN A 207 -31.70 -33.59 -7.12
C GLN A 207 -31.40 -35.09 -7.30
N GLU A 208 -32.07 -35.76 -8.24
CA GLU A 208 -31.91 -37.22 -8.45
C GLU A 208 -30.51 -37.57 -8.94
N ARG A 209 -29.92 -36.71 -9.77
CA ARG A 209 -28.54 -36.84 -10.24
C ARG A 209 -27.55 -36.78 -9.09
N TYR A 210 -27.68 -35.80 -8.20
CA TYR A 210 -26.79 -35.67 -7.06
C TYR A 210 -26.94 -36.87 -6.12
N ASP A 211 -28.18 -37.28 -5.85
CA ASP A 211 -28.47 -38.44 -5.02
C ASP A 211 -27.77 -39.71 -5.54
N ARG A 212 -27.89 -39.98 -6.84
CA ARG A 212 -27.24 -41.13 -7.50
C ARG A 212 -25.72 -41.12 -7.32
N ILE A 213 -25.07 -39.97 -7.51
CA ILE A 213 -23.61 -39.88 -7.43
C ILE A 213 -23.11 -39.95 -5.99
N PHE A 214 -23.69 -39.17 -5.08
CA PHE A 214 -23.24 -39.13 -3.70
C PHE A 214 -23.59 -40.41 -2.92
N ASP A 215 -24.71 -41.08 -3.22
CA ASP A 215 -24.99 -42.41 -2.68
C ASP A 215 -23.96 -43.45 -3.15
N GLY A 216 -23.55 -43.39 -4.43
CA GLY A 216 -22.51 -44.25 -4.98
C GLY A 216 -21.13 -44.02 -4.35
N LEU A 217 -20.73 -42.75 -4.20
CA LEU A 217 -19.48 -42.37 -3.52
C LEU A 217 -19.48 -42.87 -2.06
N ARG A 218 -20.59 -42.66 -1.34
CA ARG A 218 -20.77 -43.12 0.06
C ARG A 218 -20.69 -44.64 0.17
N GLN A 219 -21.35 -45.36 -0.75
CA GLN A 219 -21.38 -46.82 -0.79
C GLN A 219 -19.97 -47.42 -0.87
N TYR A 220 -19.08 -46.80 -1.64
CA TYR A 220 -17.70 -47.27 -1.83
C TYR A 220 -16.67 -46.55 -0.95
N GLY A 221 -17.13 -45.76 0.03
CA GLY A 221 -16.29 -45.17 1.07
C GLY A 221 -15.44 -43.98 0.63
N ALA A 222 -15.78 -43.32 -0.49
CA ALA A 222 -15.15 -42.07 -0.86
C ALA A 222 -15.57 -40.95 0.10
N LYS A 223 -14.63 -40.03 0.37
CA LYS A 223 -14.84 -38.87 1.25
C LYS A 223 -14.87 -37.58 0.45
N TRP A 224 -15.62 -36.63 0.99
CA TRP A 224 -15.68 -35.23 0.58
C TRP A 224 -15.99 -34.38 1.82
N ASP A 225 -15.65 -33.10 1.80
CA ASP A 225 -15.99 -32.18 2.88
C ASP A 225 -17.13 -31.22 2.48
N MET A 226 -17.32 -31.01 1.17
CA MET A 226 -18.29 -30.06 0.62
C MET A 226 -18.77 -30.52 -0.77
N ILE A 227 -19.98 -30.11 -1.14
CA ILE A 227 -20.60 -30.40 -2.44
C ILE A 227 -20.59 -29.13 -3.31
N GLY A 228 -20.03 -29.23 -4.50
CA GLY A 228 -19.98 -28.15 -5.49
C GLY A 228 -21.11 -28.29 -6.51
N LEU A 229 -21.77 -27.19 -6.85
CA LEU A 229 -22.82 -27.15 -7.85
C LEU A 229 -22.49 -26.18 -8.99
N SER A 230 -22.77 -26.60 -10.23
CA SER A 230 -22.97 -25.67 -11.35
C SER A 230 -24.43 -25.26 -11.46
N VAL A 231 -24.70 -23.96 -11.52
CA VAL A 231 -26.05 -23.40 -11.67
C VAL A 231 -26.07 -22.45 -12.87
N TYR A 232 -26.60 -22.89 -14.00
CA TYR A 232 -26.64 -22.11 -15.24
C TYR A 232 -28.05 -22.16 -15.83
N PRO A 233 -28.82 -21.06 -15.80
CA PRO A 233 -30.16 -21.04 -16.40
C PRO A 233 -30.15 -21.49 -17.87
N TYR A 234 -29.12 -21.10 -18.63
CA TYR A 234 -28.96 -21.48 -20.03
C TYR A 234 -28.86 -23.00 -20.22
N TRP A 235 -27.90 -23.64 -19.55
CA TRP A 235 -27.68 -25.10 -19.67
C TRP A 235 -28.81 -25.91 -19.05
N ASP A 236 -29.36 -25.47 -17.92
CA ASP A 236 -30.47 -26.17 -17.25
C ASP A 236 -31.73 -26.20 -18.13
N GLN A 237 -32.02 -25.10 -18.85
CA GLN A 237 -33.13 -25.02 -19.79
C GLN A 237 -32.83 -25.81 -21.08
N GLU A 238 -31.60 -25.77 -21.59
CA GLU A 238 -31.19 -26.55 -22.75
C GLU A 238 -31.29 -28.06 -22.49
N ALA A 239 -30.91 -28.50 -21.29
CA ALA A 239 -31.05 -29.87 -20.82
C ALA A 239 -32.50 -30.24 -20.43
N LYS A 240 -33.45 -29.30 -20.50
CA LYS A 240 -34.87 -29.45 -20.12
C LYS A 240 -35.07 -29.85 -18.65
N LEU A 241 -34.14 -29.47 -17.77
CA LEU A 241 -34.26 -29.66 -16.32
C LEU A 241 -35.19 -28.60 -15.69
N THR A 242 -35.21 -27.42 -16.29
CA THR A 242 -36.06 -26.27 -15.92
C THR A 242 -36.64 -25.61 -17.18
N SER A 243 -37.65 -24.76 -16.99
CA SER A 243 -38.33 -24.00 -18.05
C SER A 243 -38.13 -22.49 -17.95
N SER A 244 -37.46 -22.02 -16.90
CA SER A 244 -37.18 -20.59 -16.67
C SER A 244 -36.03 -20.40 -15.68
N ASP A 245 -35.44 -19.20 -15.69
CA ASP A 245 -34.44 -18.76 -14.72
C ASP A 245 -34.95 -18.87 -13.27
N GLU A 246 -36.24 -18.60 -13.07
CA GLU A 246 -36.91 -18.70 -11.77
C GLU A 246 -36.90 -20.15 -11.25
N GLU A 247 -37.29 -21.08 -12.11
CA GLU A 247 -37.36 -22.49 -11.75
C GLU A 247 -35.95 -23.04 -11.49
N THR A 248 -34.94 -22.64 -12.27
CA THR A 248 -33.53 -22.96 -12.02
C THR A 248 -33.11 -22.52 -10.61
N LEU A 249 -33.38 -21.26 -10.24
CA LEU A 249 -33.04 -20.72 -8.94
C LEU A 249 -33.71 -21.49 -7.79
N GLN A 250 -35.03 -21.69 -7.88
CA GLN A 250 -35.80 -22.36 -6.84
C GLN A 250 -35.36 -23.81 -6.63
N LYS A 251 -35.16 -24.57 -7.72
CA LYS A 251 -34.69 -25.95 -7.66
C LYS A 251 -33.26 -26.06 -7.12
N ALA A 252 -32.37 -25.15 -7.49
CA ALA A 252 -31.00 -25.14 -6.96
C ALA A 252 -30.97 -24.91 -5.44
N VAL A 253 -31.75 -23.95 -4.93
CA VAL A 253 -31.88 -23.70 -3.48
C VAL A 253 -32.48 -24.91 -2.75
N ALA A 254 -33.51 -25.53 -3.33
CA ALA A 254 -34.11 -26.73 -2.77
C ALA A 254 -33.10 -27.89 -2.71
N ASN A 255 -32.32 -28.07 -3.77
CA ASN A 255 -31.29 -29.11 -3.83
C ASN A 255 -30.21 -28.90 -2.77
N ILE A 256 -29.70 -27.68 -2.58
CA ILE A 256 -28.70 -27.37 -1.54
C ILE A 256 -29.22 -27.77 -0.14
N ASN A 257 -30.45 -27.40 0.19
CA ASN A 257 -31.06 -27.78 1.48
C ASN A 257 -31.23 -29.30 1.61
N HIS A 258 -31.62 -29.98 0.53
CA HIS A 258 -31.75 -31.44 0.49
C HIS A 258 -30.40 -32.14 0.70
N LEU A 259 -29.33 -31.67 0.05
CA LEU A 259 -27.99 -32.24 0.16
C LEU A 259 -27.48 -32.20 1.61
N TYR A 260 -27.68 -31.07 2.30
CA TYR A 260 -27.35 -30.99 3.73
C TYR A 260 -28.23 -31.95 4.55
N ALA A 261 -29.54 -31.99 4.30
CA ALA A 261 -30.44 -32.87 5.04
C ALA A 261 -30.10 -34.37 4.88
N LYS A 262 -29.68 -34.81 3.68
CA LYS A 262 -29.39 -36.21 3.37
C LYS A 262 -27.95 -36.63 3.73
N TYR A 263 -26.97 -35.77 3.47
CA TYR A 263 -25.54 -36.10 3.60
C TYR A 263 -24.84 -35.39 4.76
N GLY A 264 -25.45 -34.37 5.36
CA GLY A 264 -24.81 -33.50 6.35
C GLY A 264 -23.65 -32.70 5.77
N SER A 265 -23.65 -32.49 4.45
CA SER A 265 -22.58 -31.82 3.72
C SER A 265 -22.97 -30.40 3.34
N GLU A 266 -22.10 -29.46 3.66
CA GLU A 266 -22.19 -28.07 3.22
C GLU A 266 -22.01 -27.96 1.69
N SER A 267 -22.56 -26.90 1.08
CA SER A 267 -22.54 -26.71 -0.36
C SER A 267 -21.93 -25.37 -0.80
N MET A 268 -21.53 -25.30 -2.06
CA MET A 268 -21.09 -24.07 -2.71
C MET A 268 -21.46 -24.09 -4.19
N ILE A 269 -21.95 -22.96 -4.73
CA ILE A 269 -22.12 -22.81 -6.17
C ILE A 269 -20.73 -22.43 -6.72
N VAL A 270 -20.02 -23.43 -7.24
CA VAL A 270 -18.63 -23.27 -7.72
C VAL A 270 -18.56 -22.86 -9.18
N GLU A 271 -19.70 -22.89 -9.89
CA GLU A 271 -19.83 -22.37 -11.25
C GLU A 271 -21.23 -21.80 -11.53
N THR A 272 -21.25 -20.64 -12.16
CA THR A 272 -22.44 -20.02 -12.74
C THR A 272 -22.02 -19.04 -13.84
N GLY A 273 -22.99 -18.60 -14.63
CA GLY A 273 -22.79 -17.65 -15.72
C GLY A 273 -24.12 -17.29 -16.37
N TYR A 274 -24.11 -16.22 -17.15
CA TYR A 274 -25.31 -15.75 -17.86
C TYR A 274 -24.90 -15.15 -19.20
N ASP A 275 -25.83 -15.15 -20.16
CA ASP A 275 -25.60 -14.57 -21.48
C ASP A 275 -25.22 -13.08 -21.41
N ALA A 276 -23.96 -12.75 -21.74
CA ALA A 276 -23.48 -11.37 -21.73
C ALA A 276 -24.06 -10.48 -22.85
N ASP A 277 -24.79 -11.05 -23.82
CA ASP A 277 -25.60 -10.26 -24.75
C ASP A 277 -26.95 -9.84 -24.14
N ARG A 278 -27.27 -10.36 -22.94
CA ARG A 278 -28.44 -9.98 -22.12
C ARG A 278 -28.00 -9.46 -20.73
N PRO A 279 -27.14 -8.43 -20.66
CA PRO A 279 -26.40 -8.13 -19.44
C PRO A 279 -27.28 -7.58 -18.31
N VAL A 280 -28.39 -6.91 -18.63
CA VAL A 280 -29.34 -6.41 -17.61
C VAL A 280 -30.08 -7.57 -16.94
N GLN A 281 -30.54 -8.54 -17.73
CA GLN A 281 -31.17 -9.76 -17.20
C GLN A 281 -30.16 -10.59 -16.41
N GLY A 282 -28.93 -10.72 -16.92
CA GLY A 282 -27.86 -11.43 -16.22
C GLY A 282 -27.51 -10.79 -14.88
N ARG A 283 -27.45 -9.45 -14.79
CA ARG A 283 -27.26 -8.74 -13.52
C ARG A 283 -28.38 -9.08 -12.53
N GLU A 284 -29.64 -9.03 -12.97
CA GLU A 284 -30.79 -9.31 -12.10
C GLU A 284 -30.79 -10.76 -11.62
N PHE A 285 -30.54 -11.71 -12.52
CA PHE A 285 -30.44 -13.13 -12.14
C PHE A 285 -29.30 -13.37 -11.14
N MET A 286 -28.09 -12.86 -11.41
CA MET A 286 -26.94 -13.05 -10.52
C MET A 286 -27.18 -12.47 -9.14
N LYS A 287 -27.81 -11.28 -9.06
CA LYS A 287 -28.18 -10.67 -7.79
C LYS A 287 -29.11 -11.57 -6.98
N ARG A 288 -30.14 -12.12 -7.63
CA ARG A 288 -31.12 -13.01 -7.00
C ARG A 288 -30.52 -14.35 -6.61
N LEU A 289 -29.61 -14.90 -7.43
CA LEU A 289 -28.88 -16.14 -7.13
C LEU A 289 -28.01 -15.98 -5.89
N ILE A 290 -27.24 -14.89 -5.82
CA ILE A 290 -26.38 -14.61 -4.67
C ILE A 290 -27.21 -14.40 -3.39
N ASP A 291 -28.28 -13.61 -3.46
CA ASP A 291 -29.20 -13.38 -2.34
C ASP A 291 -29.82 -14.68 -1.83
N ALA A 292 -30.35 -15.51 -2.74
CA ALA A 292 -30.96 -16.77 -2.38
C ALA A 292 -29.94 -17.77 -1.81
N ALA A 293 -28.74 -17.84 -2.40
CA ALA A 293 -27.66 -18.67 -1.87
C ALA A 293 -27.25 -18.25 -0.45
N ALA A 294 -27.15 -16.95 -0.18
CA ALA A 294 -26.74 -16.41 1.11
C ALA A 294 -27.83 -16.50 2.19
N HIS A 295 -29.11 -16.45 1.82
CA HIS A 295 -30.20 -16.22 2.78
C HIS A 295 -31.33 -17.26 2.74
N GLN A 296 -31.45 -18.08 1.70
CA GLN A 296 -32.56 -19.03 1.51
C GLN A 296 -32.12 -20.50 1.59
N THR A 297 -30.84 -20.77 1.86
CA THR A 297 -30.26 -22.11 2.01
C THR A 297 -30.08 -22.54 3.47
N ASN A 298 -30.72 -21.84 4.43
CA ASN A 298 -30.55 -22.06 5.88
C ASN A 298 -29.08 -21.98 6.36
N GLY A 299 -28.22 -21.27 5.61
CA GLY A 299 -26.80 -21.15 5.90
C GLY A 299 -25.94 -22.27 5.30
N HIS A 300 -26.51 -23.15 4.46
CA HIS A 300 -25.79 -24.31 3.90
C HIS A 300 -25.07 -24.05 2.58
N CYS A 301 -25.15 -22.83 2.03
CA CYS A 301 -24.35 -22.41 0.90
C CYS A 301 -23.31 -21.38 1.32
N HIS A 302 -22.05 -21.62 0.98
CA HIS A 302 -20.92 -20.80 1.43
C HIS A 302 -20.42 -19.80 0.39
N GLY A 303 -20.91 -19.86 -0.85
CA GLY A 303 -20.50 -18.92 -1.88
C GLY A 303 -21.05 -19.20 -3.27
N VAL A 304 -20.81 -18.23 -4.17
CA VAL A 304 -21.16 -18.26 -5.60
C VAL A 304 -19.95 -17.84 -6.42
N PHE A 305 -19.57 -18.67 -7.39
CA PHE A 305 -18.41 -18.46 -8.26
C PHE A 305 -18.84 -18.31 -9.72
N TYR A 306 -18.43 -17.21 -10.35
CA TYR A 306 -18.66 -16.99 -11.79
C TYR A 306 -17.60 -17.72 -12.61
N TRP A 307 -18.00 -18.47 -13.64
CA TRP A 307 -17.06 -19.13 -14.53
C TRP A 307 -16.49 -18.16 -15.58
N ALA A 308 -15.19 -17.93 -15.51
CA ALA A 308 -14.37 -17.24 -16.52
C ALA A 308 -15.05 -15.99 -17.09
N PRO A 309 -15.40 -15.00 -16.24
CA PRO A 309 -16.19 -13.84 -16.64
C PRO A 309 -15.53 -13.04 -17.76
N GLU A 310 -14.20 -13.07 -17.88
CA GLU A 310 -13.45 -12.35 -18.91
C GLU A 310 -13.58 -12.92 -20.34
N LEU A 311 -14.16 -14.11 -20.51
CA LEU A 311 -14.28 -14.73 -21.83
C LEU A 311 -15.30 -14.02 -22.73
N GLU A 312 -14.96 -13.95 -24.02
CA GLU A 312 -15.76 -13.34 -25.09
C GLU A 312 -15.84 -14.24 -26.33
N GLY A 313 -16.67 -13.88 -27.31
CA GLY A 313 -16.74 -14.55 -28.61
C GLY A 313 -17.59 -15.82 -28.59
N GLN A 314 -16.99 -16.99 -28.82
CA GLN A 314 -17.73 -18.25 -28.94
C GLN A 314 -18.37 -18.71 -27.62
N TYR A 315 -17.84 -18.26 -26.48
CA TYR A 315 -18.43 -18.52 -25.17
C TYR A 315 -19.36 -17.36 -24.76
N LYS A 316 -20.67 -17.60 -24.79
CA LYS A 316 -21.68 -16.55 -24.56
C LYS A 316 -21.88 -16.18 -23.10
N LEU A 317 -21.58 -17.11 -22.19
CA LEU A 317 -21.87 -17.01 -20.75
C LEU A 317 -20.76 -16.33 -19.93
N GLY A 318 -19.80 -15.68 -20.60
CA GLY A 318 -18.91 -14.73 -19.93
C GLY A 318 -19.66 -13.49 -19.46
N ALA A 319 -18.98 -12.58 -18.76
CA ALA A 319 -19.54 -11.33 -18.26
C ALA A 319 -18.93 -10.09 -18.92
N PHE A 320 -18.05 -10.25 -19.92
CA PHE A 320 -17.30 -9.17 -20.57
C PHE A 320 -17.68 -8.99 -22.05
N ARG A 321 -17.52 -7.76 -22.55
CA ARG A 321 -17.62 -7.39 -23.97
C ARG A 321 -16.63 -6.27 -24.28
N ASN A 322 -15.90 -6.39 -25.40
CA ASN A 322 -14.86 -5.43 -25.81
C ASN A 322 -13.77 -5.23 -24.73
N HIS A 323 -13.38 -6.32 -24.10
CA HIS A 323 -12.42 -6.40 -22.99
C HIS A 323 -12.84 -5.58 -21.76
N ARG A 324 -14.15 -5.39 -21.56
CA ARG A 324 -14.73 -4.65 -20.44
C ARG A 324 -15.84 -5.45 -19.78
N PRO A 325 -15.98 -5.38 -18.44
CA PRO A 325 -17.09 -5.99 -17.73
C PRO A 325 -18.42 -5.35 -18.15
N THR A 326 -19.43 -6.19 -18.35
CA THR A 326 -20.83 -5.75 -18.47
C THR A 326 -21.43 -5.49 -17.09
N VAL A 327 -22.65 -4.96 -17.05
CA VAL A 327 -23.38 -4.74 -15.79
C VAL A 327 -23.68 -6.02 -15.01
N ILE A 328 -23.46 -7.22 -15.59
CA ILE A 328 -23.59 -8.50 -14.85
C ILE A 328 -22.69 -8.49 -13.60
N MET A 329 -21.45 -8.01 -13.73
CA MET A 329 -20.50 -7.96 -12.61
C MET A 329 -20.89 -6.96 -11.51
N ASP A 330 -21.80 -6.01 -11.79
CA ASP A 330 -22.32 -5.12 -10.76
C ASP A 330 -23.12 -5.88 -9.68
N ALA A 331 -23.70 -7.04 -10.02
CA ALA A 331 -24.39 -7.90 -9.05
C ALA A 331 -23.43 -8.42 -7.96
N PHE A 332 -22.20 -8.79 -8.33
CA PHE A 332 -21.17 -9.20 -7.38
C PHE A 332 -20.73 -8.03 -6.50
N ARG A 333 -20.59 -6.82 -7.09
CA ARG A 333 -20.21 -5.62 -6.35
C ARG A 333 -21.27 -5.22 -5.33
N GLU A 334 -22.54 -5.25 -5.72
CA GLU A 334 -23.69 -4.99 -4.85
C GLU A 334 -23.83 -6.06 -3.77
N ALA A 335 -23.66 -7.34 -4.12
CA ALA A 335 -23.69 -8.40 -3.13
C ALA A 335 -22.57 -8.25 -2.10
N ALA A 336 -21.35 -7.90 -2.53
CA ALA A 336 -20.20 -7.75 -1.64
C ALA A 336 -20.45 -6.71 -0.53
N THR A 337 -21.23 -5.65 -0.79
CA THR A 337 -21.58 -4.66 0.25
C THR A 337 -22.64 -5.17 1.22
N MET A 338 -23.47 -6.13 0.81
CA MET A 338 -24.54 -6.72 1.62
C MET A 338 -24.08 -7.94 2.44
N VAL A 339 -23.28 -8.82 1.83
CA VAL A 339 -22.90 -10.12 2.42
C VAL A 339 -21.56 -10.10 3.14
N ASN A 340 -20.67 -9.15 2.81
CA ASN A 340 -19.39 -8.96 3.49
C ASN A 340 -19.39 -7.65 4.27
N ALA A 341 -19.44 -7.75 5.60
CA ALA A 341 -19.19 -6.57 6.44
C ALA A 341 -17.77 -6.05 6.17
N ARG A 342 -17.65 -4.75 5.89
CA ARG A 342 -16.33 -4.11 5.81
C ARG A 342 -15.67 -4.17 7.18
N PRO A 343 -14.32 -4.27 7.22
CA PRO A 343 -13.64 -4.25 8.49
C PRO A 343 -14.02 -3.03 9.30
N ALA A 344 -14.42 -3.24 10.56
CA ALA A 344 -14.73 -2.15 11.47
C ALA A 344 -13.44 -1.40 11.78
N VAL A 345 -13.43 -0.10 11.50
CA VAL A 345 -12.29 0.78 11.82
C VAL A 345 -12.66 1.59 13.05
N THR A 346 -11.97 1.32 14.15
CA THR A 346 -12.11 2.05 15.42
C THR A 346 -10.73 2.50 15.91
N TRP A 347 -10.70 3.30 16.96
CA TRP A 347 -9.46 3.79 17.55
C TRP A 347 -9.64 4.05 19.05
N ASP A 348 -8.53 4.06 19.77
CA ASP A 348 -8.44 4.48 21.16
C ASP A 348 -7.15 5.29 21.40
N GLY A 349 -6.84 5.61 22.66
CA GLY A 349 -5.64 6.39 23.00
C GLY A 349 -4.29 5.75 22.64
N LEU A 350 -4.28 4.51 22.14
CA LEU A 350 -3.08 3.79 21.76
C LEU A 350 -2.96 3.67 20.24
N SER A 351 -3.99 3.17 19.56
CA SER A 351 -3.89 2.83 18.13
C SER A 351 -5.20 2.85 17.36
N LEU A 352 -5.10 2.69 16.05
CA LEU A 352 -6.21 2.22 15.21
C LEU A 352 -6.43 0.72 15.48
N MET A 353 -7.66 0.28 15.25
CA MET A 353 -8.07 -1.11 15.28
C MET A 353 -8.87 -1.43 14.02
N ILE A 354 -8.54 -2.54 13.37
CA ILE A 354 -9.25 -3.08 12.20
C ILE A 354 -9.83 -4.43 12.64
N ASP A 355 -11.15 -4.55 12.65
CA ASP A 355 -11.88 -5.71 13.21
C ASP A 355 -11.42 -6.10 14.62
N GLY A 356 -11.24 -5.08 15.46
CA GLY A 356 -10.79 -5.24 16.85
C GLY A 356 -9.30 -5.58 17.03
N LYS A 357 -8.54 -5.77 15.94
CA LYS A 357 -7.09 -6.00 15.99
C LYS A 357 -6.34 -4.68 15.91
N ARG A 358 -5.43 -4.44 16.85
CA ARG A 358 -4.56 -3.25 16.84
C ARG A 358 -3.62 -3.29 15.64
N VAL A 359 -3.48 -2.14 14.99
CA VAL A 359 -2.57 -1.96 13.86
C VAL A 359 -1.64 -0.78 14.09
N ALA A 360 -0.45 -0.86 13.50
CA ALA A 360 0.50 0.25 13.43
C ALA A 360 0.72 0.62 11.95
N PRO A 361 -0.23 1.35 11.32
CA PRO A 361 -0.16 1.62 9.89
C PRO A 361 0.98 2.57 9.54
N VAL A 362 1.43 2.49 8.30
CA VAL A 362 2.37 3.43 7.70
C VAL A 362 1.65 4.22 6.62
N MET A 363 1.65 5.55 6.75
CA MET A 363 1.00 6.47 5.84
C MET A 363 2.02 7.10 4.89
N GLY A 364 1.70 7.19 3.61
CA GLY A 364 2.52 7.91 2.63
C GLY A 364 1.70 8.98 1.94
N GLU A 365 2.18 10.23 1.96
CA GLU A 365 1.58 11.33 1.23
C GLU A 365 2.01 11.29 -0.25
N ILE A 366 1.02 11.45 -1.14
CA ILE A 366 1.15 11.61 -2.59
C ILE A 366 0.10 12.63 -3.05
N HIS A 367 0.47 13.56 -3.93
CA HIS A 367 -0.48 14.51 -4.51
C HIS A 367 -0.87 14.07 -5.92
N TYR A 368 -2.04 13.43 -6.06
CA TYR A 368 -2.51 12.89 -7.36
C TYR A 368 -2.44 13.92 -8.50
N SER A 369 -2.78 15.18 -8.23
CA SER A 369 -2.76 16.27 -9.23
C SER A 369 -1.37 16.67 -9.72
N ARG A 370 -0.31 16.27 -9.00
CA ARG A 370 1.10 16.45 -9.40
C ARG A 370 1.66 15.26 -10.20
N ILE A 371 0.87 14.19 -10.39
CA ILE A 371 1.30 12.97 -11.10
C ILE A 371 0.35 12.72 -12.29
N PRO A 372 0.85 12.47 -13.51
CA PRO A 372 -0.01 12.08 -14.64
C PRO A 372 -0.87 10.84 -14.32
N ALA A 373 -2.10 10.82 -14.83
CA ALA A 373 -3.10 9.82 -14.45
C ALA A 373 -2.69 8.38 -14.82
N GLU A 374 -1.97 8.25 -15.93
CA GLU A 374 -1.40 7.02 -16.47
C GLU A 374 -0.27 6.44 -15.60
N GLU A 375 0.30 7.24 -14.71
CA GLU A 375 1.40 6.82 -13.84
C GLU A 375 0.92 6.34 -12.47
N TRP A 376 -0.29 6.72 -12.01
CA TRP A 376 -0.77 6.44 -10.65
C TRP A 376 -0.70 4.97 -10.25
N ALA A 377 -1.13 4.04 -11.12
CA ALA A 377 -1.12 2.61 -10.79
C ALA A 377 0.31 2.13 -10.48
N ARG A 378 1.28 2.56 -11.29
CA ARG A 378 2.69 2.22 -11.11
C ARG A 378 3.24 2.80 -9.80
N GLU A 379 2.92 4.06 -9.52
CA GLU A 379 3.45 4.78 -8.36
C GLU A 379 2.82 4.32 -7.04
N VAL A 380 1.50 4.16 -6.99
CA VAL A 380 0.78 3.64 -5.81
C VAL A 380 1.24 2.22 -5.50
N HIS A 381 1.48 1.39 -6.51
CA HIS A 381 2.05 0.05 -6.30
C HIS A 381 3.48 0.12 -5.71
N LYS A 382 4.34 1.02 -6.19
CA LYS A 382 5.68 1.22 -5.59
C LYS A 382 5.59 1.69 -4.13
N MET A 383 4.64 2.57 -3.79
CA MET A 383 4.39 2.95 -2.39
C MET A 383 4.03 1.73 -1.53
N LYS A 384 3.13 0.86 -2.02
CA LYS A 384 2.78 -0.41 -1.36
C LYS A 384 4.00 -1.31 -1.17
N LEU A 385 4.85 -1.46 -2.19
CA LEU A 385 6.12 -2.20 -2.11
C LEU A 385 7.08 -1.59 -1.08
N GLY A 386 7.07 -0.26 -0.93
CA GLY A 386 7.80 0.48 0.10
C GLY A 386 7.29 0.25 1.53
N GLY A 387 6.19 -0.49 1.69
CA GLY A 387 5.58 -0.81 2.97
C GLY A 387 4.51 0.18 3.42
N ILE A 388 4.08 1.11 2.54
CA ILE A 388 2.93 1.98 2.82
C ILE A 388 1.66 1.12 2.89
N THR A 389 0.90 1.32 3.96
CA THR A 389 -0.38 0.62 4.20
C THR A 389 -1.58 1.57 4.13
N MET A 390 -1.35 2.88 3.98
CA MET A 390 -2.38 3.91 3.90
C MET A 390 -1.86 5.11 3.10
N ILE A 391 -2.71 5.70 2.26
CA ILE A 391 -2.38 6.89 1.46
C ILE A 391 -2.97 8.13 2.13
N ALA A 392 -2.21 9.22 2.15
CA ALA A 392 -2.72 10.56 2.35
C ALA A 392 -2.60 11.37 1.07
N CYS A 393 -3.56 12.25 0.82
CA CYS A 393 -3.58 13.05 -0.40
C CYS A 393 -4.39 14.34 -0.21
N TYR A 394 -3.78 15.48 -0.52
CA TYR A 394 -4.49 16.76 -0.65
C TYR A 394 -5.39 16.82 -1.88
N VAL A 395 -6.46 17.60 -1.74
CA VAL A 395 -7.26 18.12 -2.86
C VAL A 395 -7.05 19.64 -2.93
N PHE A 396 -6.10 20.08 -3.75
CA PHE A 396 -5.82 21.50 -3.95
C PHE A 396 -6.94 22.18 -4.71
N TRP A 397 -7.58 23.16 -4.09
CA TRP A 397 -8.74 23.84 -4.66
C TRP A 397 -8.36 24.65 -5.92
N ASN A 398 -7.24 25.36 -5.92
CA ASN A 398 -6.71 26.08 -7.09
C ASN A 398 -6.29 25.16 -8.25
N HIS A 399 -5.94 23.89 -8.00
CA HIS A 399 -5.66 22.95 -9.07
C HIS A 399 -6.92 22.54 -9.81
N ILE A 400 -8.06 22.47 -9.12
CA ILE A 400 -9.33 22.00 -9.69
C ILE A 400 -10.27 23.16 -10.08
N GLU A 401 -10.12 24.36 -9.51
CA GLU A 401 -11.00 25.51 -9.75
C GLU A 401 -10.22 26.83 -9.75
N GLU A 402 -9.23 26.95 -10.62
CA GLU A 402 -8.44 28.18 -10.77
C GLU A 402 -9.28 29.38 -11.24
N VAL A 403 -10.35 29.11 -12.00
CA VAL A 403 -11.36 30.09 -12.42
C VAL A 403 -12.68 29.74 -11.73
N GLU A 404 -13.30 30.72 -11.07
CA GLU A 404 -14.54 30.51 -10.32
C GLU A 404 -15.63 29.80 -11.16
N GLY A 405 -16.22 28.74 -10.61
CA GLY A 405 -17.27 27.95 -11.23
C GLY A 405 -16.80 26.95 -12.29
N GLN A 406 -15.51 26.93 -12.64
CA GLN A 406 -14.96 26.06 -13.69
C GLN A 406 -14.10 24.92 -13.13
N TYR A 407 -14.77 23.95 -12.51
CA TYR A 407 -14.12 22.74 -11.99
C TYR A 407 -13.53 21.86 -13.11
N ASP A 408 -12.27 21.48 -12.99
CA ASP A 408 -11.56 20.54 -13.86
C ASP A 408 -11.20 19.26 -13.09
N TRP A 409 -11.96 18.20 -13.38
CA TRP A 409 -11.73 16.84 -12.86
C TRP A 409 -11.17 15.91 -13.94
N SER A 410 -10.55 16.43 -14.99
CA SER A 410 -10.04 15.64 -16.11
C SER A 410 -8.56 15.26 -15.96
N GLY A 411 -8.14 14.18 -16.63
CA GLY A 411 -6.73 13.73 -16.63
C GLY A 411 -6.17 13.57 -15.22
N ARG A 412 -5.01 14.19 -14.95
CA ARG A 412 -4.34 14.18 -13.64
C ARG A 412 -5.13 14.84 -12.51
N ARG A 413 -6.18 15.61 -12.82
CA ARG A 413 -7.07 16.22 -11.81
C ARG A 413 -8.26 15.34 -11.46
N SER A 414 -8.37 14.14 -12.03
CA SER A 414 -9.46 13.20 -11.72
C SER A 414 -9.24 12.50 -10.37
N LEU A 415 -9.82 13.04 -9.29
CA LEU A 415 -9.70 12.45 -7.95
C LEU A 415 -10.33 11.06 -7.87
N ARG A 416 -11.52 10.89 -8.45
CA ARG A 416 -12.25 9.61 -8.43
C ARG A 416 -11.40 8.48 -8.96
N ASP A 417 -10.77 8.76 -10.08
CA ASP A 417 -9.96 7.82 -10.81
C ASP A 417 -8.67 7.43 -10.07
N PHE A 418 -8.07 8.39 -9.35
CA PHE A 418 -6.97 8.11 -8.43
C PHE A 418 -7.43 7.23 -7.26
N LEU A 419 -8.59 7.53 -6.68
CA LEU A 419 -9.20 6.70 -5.63
C LEU A 419 -9.48 5.28 -6.11
N GLU A 420 -9.98 5.09 -7.34
CA GLU A 420 -10.16 3.76 -7.93
C GLU A 420 -8.82 2.99 -8.04
N VAL A 421 -7.71 3.67 -8.36
CA VAL A 421 -6.38 3.06 -8.33
C VAL A 421 -6.01 2.61 -6.91
N CYS A 422 -6.19 3.46 -5.91
CA CYS A 422 -5.94 3.10 -4.51
C CYS A 422 -6.80 1.90 -4.06
N GLN A 423 -8.06 1.83 -4.52
CA GLN A 423 -8.96 0.71 -4.26
C GLN A 423 -8.45 -0.60 -4.87
N LEU A 424 -7.99 -0.56 -6.13
CA LEU A 424 -7.42 -1.71 -6.83
C LEU A 424 -6.16 -2.24 -6.13
N GLU A 425 -5.33 -1.33 -5.60
CA GLU A 425 -4.15 -1.68 -4.81
C GLU A 425 -4.47 -2.09 -3.36
N GLY A 426 -5.73 -1.93 -2.92
CA GLY A 426 -6.18 -2.28 -1.57
C GLY A 426 -5.63 -1.35 -0.48
N LEU A 427 -5.33 -0.09 -0.82
CA LEU A 427 -4.81 0.91 0.10
C LEU A 427 -5.93 1.86 0.57
N PRO A 428 -6.22 1.93 1.87
CA PRO A 428 -7.09 2.95 2.44
C PRO A 428 -6.53 4.36 2.22
N VAL A 429 -7.40 5.35 2.06
CA VAL A 429 -7.07 6.74 1.77
C VAL A 429 -7.63 7.66 2.85
N ILE A 430 -6.78 8.54 3.38
CA ILE A 430 -7.16 9.74 4.12
C ILE A 430 -7.15 10.91 3.14
N LEU A 431 -8.33 11.47 2.85
CA LEU A 431 -8.45 12.65 1.98
C LEU A 431 -8.25 13.92 2.80
N ARG A 432 -7.33 14.79 2.39
CA ARG A 432 -7.11 16.09 3.03
C ARG A 432 -7.82 17.15 2.20
N LEU A 433 -9.01 17.55 2.65
CA LEU A 433 -10.04 18.18 1.81
C LEU A 433 -9.82 19.68 1.54
N GLY A 434 -8.88 20.33 2.25
CA GLY A 434 -8.78 21.79 2.29
C GLY A 434 -9.84 22.42 3.20
N PRO A 435 -10.28 23.67 2.96
CA PRO A 435 -9.97 24.50 1.78
C PRO A 435 -8.51 24.94 1.70
N PHE A 436 -7.84 25.16 2.83
CA PHE A 436 -6.40 25.40 2.87
C PHE A 436 -5.66 24.07 3.08
N CYS A 437 -4.70 23.79 2.22
CA CYS A 437 -3.83 22.62 2.26
C CYS A 437 -2.39 22.96 2.62
N HIS A 438 -1.97 24.22 2.41
CA HIS A 438 -0.56 24.60 2.27
C HIS A 438 0.06 23.90 1.05
N GLY A 439 0.64 22.71 1.21
CA GLY A 439 1.05 21.87 0.09
C GLY A 439 2.16 22.45 -0.79
N GLU A 440 2.78 23.54 -0.35
CA GLU A 440 3.74 24.31 -1.13
C GLU A 440 3.16 24.77 -2.49
N VAL A 441 1.85 24.98 -2.54
CA VAL A 441 1.15 25.51 -3.71
C VAL A 441 0.78 26.96 -3.48
N ARG A 442 0.62 27.70 -4.58
CA ARG A 442 0.10 29.07 -4.61
C ARG A 442 -1.12 29.18 -3.68
N HIS A 443 -1.08 30.15 -2.78
CA HIS A 443 -2.22 30.44 -1.90
C HIS A 443 -2.63 29.29 -0.95
N GLY A 444 -1.73 28.33 -0.73
CA GLY A 444 -1.98 27.13 0.06
C GLY A 444 -3.13 26.29 -0.48
N GLY A 445 -3.40 26.41 -1.78
CA GLY A 445 -4.48 25.74 -2.48
C GLY A 445 -5.72 26.59 -2.66
N ILE A 446 -5.84 27.78 -2.06
CA ILE A 446 -7.01 28.65 -2.24
C ILE A 446 -6.88 29.41 -3.58
N PRO A 447 -7.90 29.42 -4.46
CA PRO A 447 -7.82 30.16 -5.73
C PRO A 447 -7.68 31.67 -5.54
N ASP A 448 -7.03 32.35 -6.50
CA ASP A 448 -6.87 33.82 -6.51
C ASP A 448 -8.22 34.55 -6.37
N TRP A 449 -9.22 34.14 -7.14
CA TRP A 449 -10.56 34.74 -7.14
C TRP A 449 -11.24 34.70 -5.77
N ALA A 450 -10.93 33.70 -4.94
CA ALA A 450 -11.51 33.60 -3.60
C ALA A 450 -10.91 34.70 -2.70
N LEU A 451 -9.59 34.90 -2.76
CA LEU A 451 -8.90 35.95 -2.01
C LEU A 451 -9.33 37.36 -2.43
N GLU A 452 -9.54 37.58 -3.72
CA GLU A 452 -9.96 38.87 -4.29
C GLU A 452 -11.34 39.35 -3.79
N ARG A 453 -12.17 38.46 -3.22
CA ARG A 453 -13.45 38.83 -2.60
C ARG A 453 -13.30 39.64 -1.31
N GLY A 454 -12.10 39.70 -0.73
CA GLY A 454 -11.87 40.42 0.52
C GLY A 454 -12.58 39.80 1.74
N VAL A 455 -13.03 38.55 1.63
CA VAL A 455 -13.66 37.80 2.72
C VAL A 455 -12.57 37.22 3.63
N LYS A 456 -12.82 37.18 4.95
CA LYS A 456 -11.90 36.54 5.90
C LYS A 456 -11.88 35.02 5.69
N MET A 457 -10.82 34.53 5.04
CA MET A 457 -10.57 33.10 4.83
C MET A 457 -10.29 32.36 6.14
N ARG A 458 -10.41 31.02 6.09
CA ARG A 458 -10.12 30.11 7.21
C ARG A 458 -10.83 30.54 8.51
N SER A 459 -12.12 30.87 8.39
CA SER A 459 -12.94 31.39 9.49
C SER A 459 -14.39 30.93 9.38
N GLU A 460 -15.22 31.28 10.36
CA GLU A 460 -16.66 31.01 10.33
C GLU A 460 -17.47 32.07 9.57
N ASN A 461 -16.81 32.88 8.73
CA ASN A 461 -17.50 33.80 7.85
C ASN A 461 -18.49 33.04 6.94
N PRO A 462 -19.78 33.42 6.88
CA PRO A 462 -20.79 32.67 6.13
C PRO A 462 -20.49 32.52 4.63
N GLU A 463 -19.91 33.55 3.99
CA GLU A 463 -19.57 33.50 2.57
C GLU A 463 -18.43 32.51 2.31
N PHE A 464 -17.41 32.51 3.17
CA PHE A 464 -16.32 31.53 3.08
C PHE A 464 -16.78 30.10 3.38
N LEU A 465 -17.64 29.90 4.37
CA LEU A 465 -18.22 28.58 4.65
C LEU A 465 -19.09 28.08 3.48
N GLU A 466 -19.80 28.95 2.76
CA GLU A 466 -20.53 28.53 1.56
C GLU A 466 -19.58 28.19 0.39
N MET A 467 -18.48 28.92 0.22
CA MET A 467 -17.42 28.54 -0.73
C MET A 467 -16.84 27.16 -0.38
N ALA A 468 -16.49 26.92 0.88
CA ALA A 468 -16.02 25.62 1.36
C ALA A 468 -17.06 24.50 1.16
N ARG A 469 -18.36 24.81 1.36
CA ARG A 469 -19.46 23.87 1.08
C ARG A 469 -19.52 23.50 -0.40
N ASN A 470 -19.35 24.45 -1.31
CA ASN A 470 -19.35 24.18 -2.74
C ASN A 470 -18.13 23.34 -3.15
N LEU A 471 -16.95 23.66 -2.62
CA LEU A 471 -15.76 22.82 -2.77
C LEU A 471 -16.05 21.38 -2.31
N TYR A 472 -16.58 21.19 -1.09
CA TYR A 472 -16.85 19.85 -0.56
C TYR A 472 -17.92 19.10 -1.35
N ARG A 473 -18.95 19.80 -1.86
CA ARG A 473 -19.93 19.21 -2.80
C ARG A 473 -19.22 18.65 -4.03
N GLN A 474 -18.32 19.41 -4.62
CA GLN A 474 -17.57 18.99 -5.82
C GLN A 474 -16.65 17.81 -5.52
N ILE A 475 -15.89 17.86 -4.42
CA ILE A 475 -15.07 16.72 -3.99
C ILE A 475 -15.95 15.48 -3.77
N PHE A 476 -17.11 15.63 -3.14
CA PHE A 476 -17.99 14.49 -2.86
C PHE A 476 -18.53 13.81 -4.14
N THR A 477 -18.75 14.54 -5.23
CA THR A 477 -19.11 13.91 -6.54
C THR A 477 -18.06 12.90 -6.99
N GLN A 478 -16.79 13.12 -6.63
CA GLN A 478 -15.68 12.23 -6.92
C GLN A 478 -15.60 11.03 -5.96
N VAL A 479 -16.20 11.15 -4.76
CA VAL A 479 -16.11 10.16 -3.67
C VAL A 479 -17.35 9.26 -3.57
N GLN A 480 -18.48 9.61 -4.18
CA GLN A 480 -19.71 8.79 -4.15
C GLN A 480 -19.44 7.31 -4.54
N GLY A 481 -19.81 6.37 -3.67
CA GLY A 481 -19.54 4.93 -3.85
C GLY A 481 -18.09 4.51 -3.59
N LEU A 482 -17.21 5.43 -3.19
CA LEU A 482 -15.80 5.19 -2.86
C LEU A 482 -15.47 5.43 -1.38
N GLN A 483 -16.48 5.66 -0.53
CA GLN A 483 -16.32 5.70 0.92
C GLN A 483 -16.09 4.29 1.47
N TRP A 484 -15.45 4.19 2.65
CA TRP A 484 -15.19 2.91 3.31
C TRP A 484 -16.45 2.08 3.50
N LYS A 485 -17.55 2.70 3.94
CA LYS A 485 -18.85 2.05 4.12
C LYS A 485 -19.46 1.52 2.82
N ASP A 486 -19.15 2.17 1.69
CA ASP A 486 -19.62 1.81 0.35
C ASP A 486 -18.67 0.78 -0.32
N GLY A 487 -17.59 0.40 0.37
CA GLY A 487 -16.58 -0.53 -0.10
C GLY A 487 -15.42 0.09 -0.88
N GLY A 488 -15.32 1.41 -0.90
CA GLY A 488 -14.18 2.12 -1.45
C GLY A 488 -13.05 2.35 -0.44
N PRO A 489 -11.98 3.03 -0.88
CA PRO A 489 -10.76 3.18 -0.08
C PRO A 489 -10.82 4.36 0.90
N VAL A 490 -11.75 5.32 0.75
CA VAL A 490 -11.75 6.54 1.58
C VAL A 490 -12.20 6.21 3.00
N VAL A 491 -11.25 6.17 3.95
CA VAL A 491 -11.46 5.74 5.34
C VAL A 491 -11.52 6.92 6.32
N ALA A 492 -10.94 8.05 5.97
CA ALA A 492 -10.98 9.25 6.80
C ALA A 492 -10.82 10.52 5.96
N ALA A 493 -11.12 11.66 6.57
CA ALA A 493 -10.87 12.96 5.99
C ALA A 493 -10.21 13.91 7.01
N GLN A 494 -9.25 14.71 6.53
CA GLN A 494 -8.70 15.86 7.25
C GLN A 494 -9.38 17.15 6.78
N PHE A 495 -9.68 18.04 7.73
CA PHE A 495 -10.22 19.36 7.44
C PHE A 495 -9.18 20.45 7.70
N ASP A 496 -9.04 21.34 6.72
CA ASP A 496 -8.00 22.38 6.66
C ASP A 496 -6.59 21.80 6.88
N ASN A 497 -5.60 22.66 7.11
CA ASN A 497 -4.23 22.25 7.39
C ASN A 497 -3.52 23.29 8.26
N GLU A 498 -2.79 22.86 9.29
CA GLU A 498 -1.99 23.76 10.14
C GLU A 498 -2.80 24.98 10.60
N TYR A 499 -3.97 24.72 11.19
CA TYR A 499 -4.89 25.76 11.63
C TYR A 499 -4.75 26.04 13.13
N GLY A 500 -4.45 27.29 13.49
CA GLY A 500 -4.28 27.74 14.88
C GLY A 500 -5.47 28.50 15.48
N GLY A 501 -6.56 28.70 14.74
CA GLY A 501 -7.72 29.43 15.23
C GLY A 501 -8.66 28.57 16.09
N HIS A 502 -9.95 28.95 16.14
CA HIS A 502 -10.96 28.27 16.97
C HIS A 502 -11.40 26.91 16.38
N ALA A 503 -11.52 25.90 17.23
CA ALA A 503 -12.01 24.56 16.92
C ALA A 503 -13.41 24.58 16.27
N SER A 504 -14.24 25.58 16.58
CA SER A 504 -15.56 25.80 15.98
C SER A 504 -15.52 25.86 14.44
N TYR A 505 -14.46 26.43 13.87
CA TYR A 505 -14.26 26.47 12.41
C TYR A 505 -14.10 25.06 11.82
N LEU A 506 -13.20 24.25 12.39
CA LEU A 506 -12.99 22.87 11.93
C LEU A 506 -14.27 22.03 12.11
N LEU A 507 -15.00 22.23 13.21
CA LEU A 507 -16.29 21.58 13.44
C LEU A 507 -17.34 22.02 12.40
N SER A 508 -17.33 23.28 11.97
CA SER A 508 -18.17 23.78 10.88
C SER A 508 -17.84 23.10 9.55
N LEU A 509 -16.55 22.92 9.21
CA LEU A 509 -16.14 22.15 8.02
C LEU A 509 -16.59 20.69 8.10
N LYS A 510 -16.44 20.03 9.26
CA LYS A 510 -16.94 18.67 9.48
C LYS A 510 -18.45 18.58 9.30
N LYS A 511 -19.20 19.53 9.86
CA LYS A 511 -20.66 19.61 9.69
C LYS A 511 -21.03 19.72 8.21
N ILE A 512 -20.37 20.62 7.48
CA ILE A 512 -20.55 20.78 6.03
C ILE A 512 -20.29 19.46 5.30
N ALA A 513 -19.17 18.78 5.58
CA ALA A 513 -18.84 17.51 4.94
C ALA A 513 -19.92 16.44 5.18
N LYS A 514 -20.41 16.31 6.43
CA LYS A 514 -21.49 15.38 6.77
C LYS A 514 -22.80 15.73 6.05
N GLU A 515 -23.16 17.02 5.98
CA GLU A 515 -24.35 17.49 5.26
C GLU A 515 -24.28 17.24 3.76
N VAL A 516 -23.09 17.28 3.18
CA VAL A 516 -22.85 16.96 1.76
C VAL A 516 -22.95 15.45 1.48
N GLY A 517 -22.58 14.61 2.45
CA GLY A 517 -22.76 13.16 2.37
C GLY A 517 -21.57 12.32 2.82
N PHE A 518 -20.50 12.94 3.33
CA PHE A 518 -19.38 12.19 3.91
C PHE A 518 -19.80 11.45 5.18
N ASP A 519 -19.54 10.15 5.19
CA ASP A 519 -19.80 9.23 6.30
C ASP A 519 -18.61 8.27 6.42
N LEU A 520 -17.60 8.74 7.17
CA LEU A 520 -16.30 8.11 7.30
C LEU A 520 -16.06 7.63 8.75
N PRO A 521 -15.33 6.52 8.94
CA PRO A 521 -14.96 5.99 10.25
C PRO A 521 -14.37 7.00 11.25
N PHE A 522 -13.49 7.89 10.78
CA PHE A 522 -12.91 8.94 11.62
C PHE A 522 -12.51 10.17 10.79
N TYR A 523 -12.24 11.27 11.50
CA TYR A 523 -11.80 12.54 10.92
C TYR A 523 -10.53 12.99 11.62
N THR A 524 -9.71 13.78 10.94
CA THR A 524 -8.41 14.22 11.45
C THR A 524 -8.22 15.72 11.33
N ARG A 525 -7.22 16.22 12.06
CA ARG A 525 -6.70 17.60 11.96
C ARG A 525 -5.20 17.59 12.18
N THR A 526 -4.52 18.64 11.76
CA THR A 526 -3.15 18.88 12.22
C THR A 526 -3.14 19.15 13.73
N GLY A 527 -2.18 18.55 14.43
CA GLY A 527 -1.93 18.68 15.87
C GLY A 527 -1.14 19.93 16.23
N TRP A 528 -0.65 20.65 15.23
CA TRP A 528 0.03 21.95 15.31
C TRP A 528 -0.54 22.90 14.24
N PRO A 529 -0.42 24.23 14.41
CA PRO A 529 -0.15 24.91 15.68
C PRO A 529 -1.26 24.67 16.72
N LYS A 530 -1.07 25.19 17.95
CA LYS A 530 -2.08 25.05 19.01
C LYS A 530 -3.36 25.79 18.58
N LEU A 531 -4.51 25.12 18.68
CA LEU A 531 -5.83 25.75 18.51
C LEU A 531 -6.08 26.81 19.59
N ALA A 532 -6.84 27.84 19.25
CA ALA A 532 -7.22 28.91 20.18
C ALA A 532 -8.08 28.41 21.35
N ASP A 533 -8.83 27.32 21.15
CA ASP A 533 -9.66 26.64 22.15
C ASP A 533 -9.62 25.11 21.98
N LYS A 534 -10.22 24.39 22.93
CA LYS A 534 -10.12 22.93 23.02
C LYS A 534 -11.05 22.25 22.01
N MET A 535 -10.48 21.39 21.16
CA MET A 535 -11.25 20.44 20.34
C MET A 535 -12.00 19.44 21.24
N PRO A 536 -13.33 19.26 21.09
CA PRO A 536 -14.06 18.23 21.82
C PRO A 536 -13.51 16.82 21.53
N TYR A 537 -13.47 15.97 22.55
CA TYR A 537 -12.97 14.60 22.41
C TYR A 537 -13.84 13.77 21.46
N GLY A 538 -13.23 12.93 20.63
CA GLY A 538 -13.90 12.09 19.65
C GLY A 538 -14.20 12.77 18.32
N GLU A 539 -14.08 14.10 18.22
CA GLU A 539 -14.45 14.81 17.00
C GLU A 539 -13.43 14.66 15.88
N MET A 540 -12.13 14.83 16.19
CA MET A 540 -11.03 14.74 15.23
C MET A 540 -9.75 14.27 15.90
N ILE A 541 -9.07 13.28 15.30
CA ILE A 541 -7.76 12.80 15.76
C ILE A 541 -6.68 13.81 15.35
N PRO A 542 -5.88 14.36 16.28
CA PRO A 542 -4.73 15.18 15.94
C PRO A 542 -3.62 14.32 15.34
N LEU A 543 -3.10 14.73 14.19
CA LEU A 543 -1.92 14.14 13.56
C LEU A 543 -0.71 15.04 13.83
N PHE A 544 0.49 14.47 13.97
CA PHE A 544 1.74 15.18 14.31
C PHE A 544 2.77 15.08 13.17
N GLY A 545 3.82 15.87 13.22
CA GLY A 545 4.85 15.92 12.17
C GLY A 545 6.21 16.18 12.75
N ASP A 546 7.24 16.01 11.92
CA ASP A 546 8.61 16.39 12.24
C ASP A 546 9.48 16.41 10.98
N TYR A 547 10.46 17.29 10.92
CA TYR A 547 11.34 17.41 9.76
C TYR A 547 12.80 17.51 10.18
N ALA A 548 13.68 16.98 9.34
CA ALA A 548 15.13 16.97 9.59
C ALA A 548 15.78 18.34 9.41
N ASP A 549 15.16 19.22 8.61
CA ASP A 549 15.54 20.59 8.32
C ASP A 549 14.26 21.34 7.90
N GLY A 550 14.33 22.64 7.63
CA GLY A 550 13.19 23.39 7.09
C GLY A 550 13.63 24.35 6.03
N PHE A 551 13.17 24.17 4.78
CA PHE A 551 13.43 25.12 3.69
C PHE A 551 12.76 26.48 3.93
N TRP A 552 11.72 26.51 4.76
CA TRP A 552 10.99 27.72 5.12
C TRP A 552 11.72 28.61 6.14
N ASP A 553 12.77 28.09 6.80
CA ASP A 553 13.57 28.87 7.73
C ASP A 553 14.24 30.03 6.98
N ARG A 554 14.15 31.25 7.54
CA ARG A 554 14.67 32.47 6.91
C ARG A 554 16.18 32.62 7.10
N SER A 555 16.75 31.91 8.07
CA SER A 555 18.19 31.88 8.25
C SER A 555 18.86 31.09 7.13
N VAL A 556 19.95 31.66 6.59
CA VAL A 556 20.84 31.00 5.63
C VAL A 556 21.96 30.20 6.31
N GLU A 557 21.92 30.05 7.63
CA GLU A 557 22.92 29.28 8.40
C GLU A 557 22.68 27.77 8.28
N GLU A 558 23.78 27.01 8.33
CA GLU A 558 23.71 25.54 8.36
C GLU A 558 23.01 25.08 9.65
N THR A 559 22.07 24.13 9.52
CA THR A 559 21.24 23.63 10.63
C THR A 559 20.44 24.71 11.39
N ALA A 560 19.91 25.72 10.68
CA ALA A 560 18.97 26.69 11.24
C ALA A 560 17.80 26.02 11.99
N GLY A 561 17.15 26.76 12.90
CA GLY A 561 16.05 26.23 13.71
C GLY A 561 16.46 25.15 14.72
N ASN A 562 15.46 24.52 15.36
CA ASN A 562 15.67 23.45 16.34
C ASN A 562 15.31 22.04 15.80
N TYR A 563 15.47 21.80 14.49
CA TYR A 563 15.20 20.48 13.87
C TYR A 563 16.05 19.33 14.43
N TRP A 564 17.17 19.63 15.10
CA TRP A 564 17.95 18.64 15.84
C TRP A 564 17.12 17.84 16.87
N GLN A 565 16.02 18.43 17.38
CA GLN A 565 15.08 17.77 18.30
C GLN A 565 14.33 16.60 17.64
N ALA A 566 14.18 16.58 16.31
CA ALA A 566 13.56 15.48 15.58
C ALA A 566 14.32 14.15 15.77
N PHE A 567 15.61 14.22 16.13
CA PHE A 567 16.49 13.08 16.38
C PHE A 567 16.53 12.66 17.86
N HIS A 568 15.73 13.29 18.72
CA HIS A 568 15.75 13.05 20.16
C HIS A 568 14.43 12.43 20.61
N PHE A 569 14.51 11.39 21.46
CA PHE A 569 13.32 10.78 22.05
C PHE A 569 12.75 11.74 23.08
N GLN A 570 11.51 12.16 22.86
CA GLN A 570 10.81 13.10 23.73
C GLN A 570 9.36 12.65 23.99
N PRO A 571 8.80 12.98 25.18
CA PRO A 571 7.40 12.73 25.50
C PRO A 571 6.45 13.70 24.77
N SER A 572 6.94 14.89 24.40
CA SER A 572 6.16 15.85 23.60
C SER A 572 5.86 15.28 22.22
N ARG A 573 4.57 15.28 21.86
CA ARG A 573 4.09 14.82 20.54
C ARG A 573 4.23 15.89 19.45
N ALA A 574 4.20 17.16 19.82
CA ALA A 574 4.29 18.29 18.90
C ALA A 574 5.72 18.86 18.87
N ASN A 575 6.21 19.20 17.67
CA ASN A 575 7.41 20.01 17.48
C ASN A 575 7.01 21.46 17.23
N GLU A 576 7.69 22.40 17.88
CA GLU A 576 7.43 23.83 17.76
C GLU A 576 8.05 24.47 16.51
N ASN A 577 8.88 23.77 15.73
CA ASN A 577 9.61 24.35 14.58
C ASN A 577 8.92 24.14 13.21
N ILE A 578 7.81 23.40 13.14
CA ILE A 578 7.09 23.13 11.89
C ILE A 578 6.15 24.30 11.59
N GLY A 579 6.21 24.84 10.37
CA GLY A 579 5.42 26.01 9.97
C GLY A 579 5.76 27.25 10.81
N SER A 580 7.04 27.42 11.18
CA SER A 580 7.51 28.51 12.05
C SER A 580 7.23 29.89 11.45
N GLU A 581 7.02 29.98 10.15
CA GLU A 581 6.59 31.19 9.45
C GLU A 581 5.12 31.60 9.70
N GLN A 582 4.30 30.72 10.28
CA GLN A 582 2.89 31.02 10.64
C GLN A 582 2.72 31.51 12.09
N ILE A 583 3.80 31.63 12.89
CA ILE A 583 3.73 31.82 14.35
C ILE A 583 4.70 32.92 14.84
N ASP A 584 4.20 33.90 15.58
CA ASP A 584 5.01 34.84 16.37
C ASP A 584 5.37 34.19 17.74
N TYR A 585 6.65 33.91 17.99
CA TYR A 585 7.09 33.04 19.09
C TYR A 585 7.16 33.75 20.44
N GLY A 586 6.30 33.33 21.37
CA GLY A 586 6.44 33.58 22.80
C GLY A 586 5.67 32.57 23.66
N ARG A 587 6.41 31.71 24.38
CA ARG A 587 6.01 30.85 25.53
C ARG A 587 4.61 30.20 25.50
N GLN A 588 4.56 28.85 25.52
CA GLN A 588 3.91 28.06 26.60
C GLN A 588 3.76 26.56 26.22
N VAL A 589 4.46 25.68 26.95
CA VAL A 589 4.46 24.21 26.74
C VAL A 589 3.71 23.43 27.85
N ALA A 590 3.38 24.01 28.99
CA ALA A 590 2.98 23.20 30.16
C ALA A 590 1.53 22.66 30.18
N GLU A 591 0.61 23.14 29.34
CA GLU A 591 -0.82 22.72 29.37
C GLU A 591 -1.23 21.75 28.24
N ARG A 592 -0.33 21.46 27.29
CA ARG A 592 -0.64 20.68 26.07
C ARG A 592 -0.97 19.20 26.34
N GLU A 593 -0.59 18.65 27.48
CA GLU A 593 -0.40 17.21 27.59
C GLU A 593 -1.69 16.42 27.89
N ASN A 594 -2.62 16.88 28.74
CA ASN A 594 -3.67 15.96 29.23
C ASN A 594 -4.83 15.63 28.27
N ALA A 595 -5.13 16.46 27.27
CA ALA A 595 -6.27 16.22 26.37
C ALA A 595 -5.89 15.39 25.13
N ASP A 596 -4.75 15.70 24.50
CA ASP A 596 -4.30 15.00 23.29
C ASP A 596 -3.70 13.62 23.61
N LEU A 597 -3.24 13.38 24.85
CA LEU A 597 -2.83 12.04 25.31
C LEU A 597 -3.97 11.00 25.27
N GLN A 598 -5.24 11.43 25.19
CA GLN A 598 -6.40 10.54 25.07
C GLN A 598 -6.61 10.02 23.63
N TYR A 599 -5.90 10.61 22.66
CA TYR A 599 -5.85 10.17 21.27
C TYR A 599 -4.60 9.33 21.02
N PRO A 600 -4.63 8.44 20.01
CA PRO A 600 -3.43 7.71 19.62
C PRO A 600 -2.38 8.67 19.07
N TYR A 601 -1.10 8.39 19.33
CA TYR A 601 -0.02 9.21 18.80
C TYR A 601 0.26 8.84 17.35
N PHE A 602 -0.25 9.64 16.41
CA PHE A 602 -0.03 9.47 14.98
C PHE A 602 0.79 10.61 14.40
N THR A 603 1.72 10.27 13.52
CA THR A 603 2.45 11.24 12.72
C THR A 603 1.98 11.15 11.27
N CYS A 604 1.71 12.28 10.62
CA CYS A 604 1.30 12.35 9.22
C CYS A 604 2.33 13.06 8.33
N GLU A 605 3.11 13.98 8.92
CA GLU A 605 4.09 14.79 8.19
C GLU A 605 5.48 14.62 8.80
N LEU A 606 5.97 13.39 8.82
CA LEU A 606 7.40 13.15 8.96
C LEU A 606 8.05 13.45 7.62
N GLY A 607 9.08 14.30 7.61
CA GLY A 607 9.91 14.57 6.44
C GLY A 607 10.49 13.29 5.85
N GLY A 608 9.77 12.68 4.89
CA GLY A 608 10.28 11.61 4.05
C GLY A 608 11.34 12.16 3.09
N GLY A 609 11.17 13.44 2.73
CA GLY A 609 12.04 14.26 1.92
C GLY A 609 12.24 15.65 2.55
N MET A 610 12.79 16.58 1.78
CA MET A 610 12.71 18.02 2.02
C MET A 610 12.74 18.78 0.69
N MET A 611 11.80 19.72 0.50
CA MET A 611 11.82 20.61 -0.66
C MET A 611 12.98 21.62 -0.57
N THR A 612 13.31 22.25 -1.69
CA THR A 612 14.23 23.39 -1.75
C THR A 612 13.45 24.67 -2.02
N SER A 613 13.59 25.67 -1.17
CA SER A 613 13.24 27.06 -1.50
C SER A 613 14.43 27.78 -2.12
N PHE A 614 14.17 28.89 -2.80
CA PHE A 614 15.22 29.64 -3.47
C PHE A 614 16.32 30.10 -2.50
N HIS A 615 15.95 30.63 -1.33
CA HIS A 615 16.87 31.11 -0.31
C HIS A 615 17.49 30.01 0.54
N ARG A 616 16.89 28.80 0.60
CA ARG A 616 17.38 27.70 1.44
C ARG A 616 17.29 26.33 0.75
N ARG A 617 18.40 25.92 0.14
CA ARG A 617 18.50 24.77 -0.77
C ARG A 617 18.94 23.49 -0.06
N VAL A 618 18.05 22.96 0.77
CA VAL A 618 18.37 21.82 1.63
C VAL A 618 18.77 20.56 0.83
N TYR A 619 19.77 19.83 1.33
CA TYR A 619 20.10 18.46 0.92
C TYR A 619 19.63 17.46 1.98
N LEU A 620 18.79 16.48 1.63
CA LEU A 620 18.34 15.43 2.54
C LEU A 620 19.24 14.19 2.46
N TYR A 621 19.70 13.71 3.61
CA TYR A 621 20.42 12.44 3.70
C TYR A 621 19.45 11.29 4.01
N PRO A 622 19.67 10.09 3.45
CA PRO A 622 18.82 8.95 3.77
C PRO A 622 18.72 8.58 5.25
N ALA A 623 19.76 8.90 6.03
CA ALA A 623 19.80 8.67 7.47
C ALA A 623 18.87 9.62 8.24
N ASP A 624 18.60 10.82 7.71
CA ASP A 624 17.70 11.79 8.34
C ASP A 624 16.30 11.21 8.52
N ALA A 625 15.68 10.77 7.42
CA ALA A 625 14.33 10.21 7.41
C ALA A 625 14.25 8.94 8.27
N TYR A 626 15.23 8.04 8.16
CA TYR A 626 15.24 6.79 8.92
C TYR A 626 15.40 7.00 10.42
N SER A 627 16.33 7.87 10.83
CA SER A 627 16.57 8.17 12.23
C SER A 627 15.37 8.85 12.87
N MET A 628 14.77 9.83 12.19
CA MET A 628 13.57 10.53 12.67
C MET A 628 12.40 9.57 12.83
N ALA A 629 12.12 8.72 11.83
CA ALA A 629 11.08 7.69 11.90
C ALA A 629 11.27 6.74 13.08
N MET A 630 12.51 6.28 13.32
CA MET A 630 12.85 5.44 14.48
C MET A 630 12.60 6.16 15.81
N VAL A 631 12.98 7.44 15.89
CA VAL A 631 12.78 8.27 17.09
C VAL A 631 11.30 8.41 17.40
N LYS A 632 10.47 8.70 16.40
CA LYS A 632 9.01 8.86 16.62
C LYS A 632 8.33 7.55 16.98
N LEU A 633 8.74 6.44 16.36
CA LEU A 633 8.26 5.11 16.74
C LEU A 633 8.63 4.78 18.19
N GLY A 634 9.87 5.04 18.60
CA GLY A 634 10.35 4.81 19.97
C GLY A 634 9.75 5.77 21.00
N SER A 635 9.37 6.98 20.60
CA SER A 635 8.58 7.94 21.41
C SER A 635 7.10 7.57 21.54
N GLY A 636 6.65 6.48 20.92
CA GLY A 636 5.30 5.94 21.09
C GLY A 636 4.36 6.17 19.91
N SER A 637 4.85 6.67 18.78
CA SER A 637 4.00 6.81 17.59
C SER A 637 3.57 5.44 17.09
N ASN A 638 2.28 5.28 16.83
CA ASN A 638 1.70 4.04 16.29
C ASN A 638 1.18 4.23 14.87
N LEU A 639 1.48 5.36 14.25
CA LEU A 639 1.31 5.59 12.82
C LEU A 639 2.45 6.50 12.36
N LEU A 640 3.33 5.96 11.51
CA LEU A 640 4.38 6.76 10.86
C LEU A 640 3.85 7.24 9.51
N GLY A 641 3.71 8.54 9.35
CA GLY A 641 3.21 9.16 8.13
C GLY A 641 4.24 10.09 7.53
N TYR A 642 4.47 9.98 6.23
CA TYR A 642 5.54 10.70 5.53
C TYR A 642 5.01 11.76 4.58
N TYR A 643 5.50 12.98 4.76
CA TYR A 643 5.30 14.10 3.86
C TYR A 643 6.67 14.56 3.31
N MET A 644 6.95 14.43 2.02
CA MET A 644 6.28 13.58 1.03
C MET A 644 6.83 12.16 1.07
N TYR A 645 6.00 11.16 0.71
CA TYR A 645 6.51 9.83 0.36
C TYR A 645 6.76 9.71 -1.14
N HIS A 646 5.93 10.36 -1.94
CA HIS A 646 6.16 10.57 -3.37
C HIS A 646 6.02 12.05 -3.71
N GLY A 647 7.04 12.63 -4.34
CA GLY A 647 7.00 13.99 -4.89
C GLY A 647 6.04 14.12 -6.08
N GLY A 648 6.40 14.97 -7.05
CA GLY A 648 5.69 15.08 -8.33
C GLY A 648 6.04 16.38 -9.06
N THR A 649 5.21 16.76 -10.03
CA THR A 649 5.38 17.98 -10.84
C THR A 649 4.12 18.84 -10.74
N ASN A 650 4.25 20.13 -10.40
CA ASN A 650 3.12 21.06 -10.44
C ASN A 650 2.48 21.07 -11.85
N PRO A 651 1.14 20.94 -11.96
CA PRO A 651 0.48 21.02 -13.25
C PRO A 651 0.61 22.43 -13.86
N ASP A 652 0.39 22.53 -15.16
CA ASP A 652 0.17 23.83 -15.82
C ASP A 652 -1.10 24.47 -15.25
N GLY A 653 -0.99 25.72 -14.78
CA GLY A 653 -2.16 26.57 -14.50
C GLY A 653 -2.70 27.21 -15.77
N LYS A 654 -3.95 27.67 -15.71
CA LYS A 654 -4.68 28.36 -16.76
C LYS A 654 -4.38 29.86 -16.79
N LEU A 655 -4.13 30.45 -15.62
CA LEU A 655 -3.94 31.89 -15.43
C LEU A 655 -2.52 32.19 -14.93
N THR A 656 -2.03 31.40 -13.98
CA THR A 656 -0.74 31.62 -13.32
C THR A 656 0.00 30.30 -13.09
N THR A 657 1.26 30.38 -12.66
CA THR A 657 1.95 29.22 -12.11
C THR A 657 1.38 28.87 -10.73
N LEU A 658 1.43 27.60 -10.36
CA LEU A 658 0.76 27.07 -9.16
C LEU A 658 1.71 26.86 -7.98
N ASN A 659 2.98 27.26 -8.10
CA ASN A 659 3.96 27.22 -7.02
C ASN A 659 3.72 28.33 -5.99
N GLU A 660 4.14 28.09 -4.75
CA GLU A 660 4.28 29.17 -3.77
C GLU A 660 5.45 30.09 -4.17
N MET A 661 5.28 31.41 -3.97
CA MET A 661 6.32 32.42 -4.24
C MET A 661 6.09 33.69 -3.42
N GLN A 662 7.15 34.46 -3.15
CA GLN A 662 7.13 35.68 -2.34
C GLN A 662 6.28 36.82 -2.94
N ARG A 663 6.08 36.80 -4.26
CA ARG A 663 5.34 37.85 -4.98
C ARG A 663 3.83 37.65 -4.99
N THR A 664 3.32 36.61 -4.35
CA THR A 664 1.87 36.40 -4.21
C THR A 664 1.27 37.28 -3.12
N ILE A 665 -0.05 37.46 -3.13
CA ILE A 665 -0.74 38.35 -2.18
C ILE A 665 -0.97 37.71 -0.80
N ALA A 666 -0.81 36.39 -0.71
CA ALA A 666 -0.97 35.62 0.52
C ALA A 666 -0.04 34.40 0.51
N THR A 667 0.14 33.80 1.69
CA THR A 667 0.88 32.56 2.07
C THR A 667 2.21 32.77 2.76
N ASN A 668 2.95 31.68 2.95
CA ASN A 668 4.16 31.58 3.71
C ASN A 668 5.36 32.18 2.95
N TYR A 669 5.14 32.71 1.74
CA TYR A 669 6.12 33.47 0.95
C TYR A 669 7.45 32.70 0.82
N ASN A 670 7.40 31.40 0.55
CA ASN A 670 8.57 30.65 0.10
C ASN A 670 8.60 30.67 -1.41
N ASP A 671 9.73 31.05 -2.00
CA ASP A 671 9.93 30.86 -3.42
C ASP A 671 10.26 29.41 -3.71
N LEU A 672 9.33 28.71 -4.35
CA LEU A 672 9.46 27.31 -4.75
C LEU A 672 9.51 27.18 -6.27
N PRO A 673 10.15 26.14 -6.80
CA PRO A 673 10.17 25.89 -8.23
C PRO A 673 8.78 25.85 -8.86
N VAL A 674 8.68 26.35 -10.10
CA VAL A 674 7.42 26.41 -10.87
C VAL A 674 6.89 25.01 -11.15
N LYS A 675 7.78 24.05 -11.45
CA LYS A 675 7.44 22.70 -11.88
C LYS A 675 7.81 21.66 -10.85
N THR A 676 9.09 21.52 -10.53
CA THR A 676 9.52 20.37 -9.72
C THR A 676 8.91 20.43 -8.33
N TYR A 677 8.43 19.29 -7.88
CA TYR A 677 8.09 19.03 -6.49
C TYR A 677 8.64 17.65 -6.11
N ASP A 678 9.87 17.35 -6.53
CA ASP A 678 10.60 16.11 -6.22
C ASP A 678 10.64 15.83 -4.71
N PHE A 679 10.78 16.91 -3.93
CA PHE A 679 10.84 16.89 -2.47
C PHE A 679 11.99 16.03 -1.93
N GLN A 680 12.89 15.47 -2.76
CA GLN A 680 13.87 14.46 -2.36
C GLN A 680 13.22 13.27 -1.64
N ALA A 681 11.97 12.94 -1.99
CA ALA A 681 11.14 11.94 -1.32
C ALA A 681 11.59 10.49 -1.62
N PRO A 682 11.11 9.48 -0.87
CA PRO A 682 11.41 8.07 -1.14
C PRO A 682 11.19 7.67 -2.60
N LEU A 683 10.09 8.18 -3.18
CA LEU A 683 9.86 8.21 -4.62
C LEU A 683 9.99 9.66 -5.09
N GLY A 684 10.99 9.95 -5.91
CA GLY A 684 11.22 11.28 -6.48
C GLY A 684 10.11 11.69 -7.45
N GLU A 685 10.29 12.82 -8.13
CA GLU A 685 9.30 13.44 -9.02
C GLU A 685 8.69 12.52 -10.08
N PHE A 686 9.51 11.63 -10.65
CA PHE A 686 9.12 10.70 -11.72
C PHE A 686 8.98 9.27 -11.20
N GLY A 687 8.93 9.08 -9.89
CA GLY A 687 8.83 7.78 -9.24
C GLY A 687 10.15 7.02 -9.14
N GLN A 688 11.28 7.65 -9.46
CA GLN A 688 12.60 7.08 -9.23
C GLN A 688 12.81 6.82 -7.73
N VAL A 689 13.42 5.69 -7.40
CA VAL A 689 13.52 5.21 -6.01
C VAL A 689 14.79 5.76 -5.36
N ASN A 690 14.65 6.52 -4.27
CA ASN A 690 15.76 7.06 -3.49
C ASN A 690 16.20 6.09 -2.35
N PRO A 691 17.45 6.18 -1.84
CA PRO A 691 17.97 5.18 -0.89
C PRO A 691 17.17 5.03 0.41
N HIS A 692 16.51 6.09 0.88
CA HIS A 692 15.71 6.01 2.10
C HIS A 692 14.38 5.28 1.91
N PHE A 693 13.91 5.03 0.68
CA PHE A 693 12.83 4.07 0.41
C PHE A 693 13.15 2.71 1.05
N PHE A 694 14.35 2.19 0.77
CA PHE A 694 14.82 0.90 1.26
C PHE A 694 15.09 0.91 2.78
N LYS A 695 15.69 1.99 3.29
CA LYS A 695 15.98 2.12 4.72
C LYS A 695 14.69 2.12 5.55
N LEU A 696 13.71 2.94 5.17
CA LEU A 696 12.42 3.05 5.84
C LEU A 696 11.60 1.76 5.73
N ARG A 697 11.65 1.08 4.57
CA ARG A 697 10.90 -0.16 4.34
C ARG A 697 11.13 -1.23 5.40
N LYS A 698 12.36 -1.38 5.91
CA LYS A 698 12.67 -2.32 7.01
C LYS A 698 11.82 -2.06 8.25
N LEU A 699 11.65 -0.78 8.58
CA LEU A 699 10.83 -0.34 9.71
C LEU A 699 9.34 -0.59 9.42
N HIS A 700 8.90 -0.37 8.19
CA HIS A 700 7.50 -0.57 7.79
C HIS A 700 7.10 -2.05 7.85
N VAL A 701 7.97 -2.95 7.40
CA VAL A 701 7.74 -4.40 7.51
C VAL A 701 7.63 -4.83 8.98
N PHE A 702 8.49 -4.29 9.84
CA PHE A 702 8.41 -4.52 11.28
C PHE A 702 7.08 -4.03 11.87
N MET A 703 6.66 -2.80 11.56
CA MET A 703 5.39 -2.25 12.03
C MET A 703 4.18 -3.04 11.54
N ARG A 704 4.19 -3.48 10.28
CA ARG A 704 3.11 -4.30 9.71
C ARG A 704 2.98 -5.65 10.41
N ASP A 705 4.09 -6.34 10.60
CA ASP A 705 4.09 -7.71 11.12
C ASP A 705 3.97 -7.77 12.66
N PHE A 706 4.37 -6.72 13.37
CA PHE A 706 4.39 -6.66 14.83
C PHE A 706 3.59 -5.50 15.43
N GLY A 707 2.72 -4.86 14.64
CA GLY A 707 1.89 -3.74 15.09
C GLY A 707 1.01 -4.10 16.29
N GLU A 708 0.42 -5.30 16.32
CA GLU A 708 -0.38 -5.77 17.46
C GLU A 708 0.44 -5.94 18.75
N LEU A 709 1.73 -6.29 18.63
CA LEU A 709 2.67 -6.40 19.75
C LEU A 709 3.17 -5.01 20.20
N LEU A 710 3.49 -4.13 19.23
CA LEU A 710 4.12 -2.85 19.48
C LEU A 710 3.12 -1.78 19.95
N ALA A 711 1.95 -1.70 19.32
CA ALA A 711 0.94 -0.68 19.57
C ALA A 711 0.57 -0.49 21.05
N PRO A 712 0.34 -1.55 21.85
CA PRO A 712 -0.01 -1.38 23.26
C PRO A 712 1.16 -0.97 24.16
N MET A 713 2.41 -1.01 23.67
CA MET A 713 3.58 -0.69 24.49
C MET A 713 3.72 0.82 24.71
N ALA A 714 3.69 1.24 25.98
CA ALA A 714 3.89 2.62 26.41
C ALA A 714 5.37 3.03 26.30
N ALA A 715 5.63 4.27 25.87
CA ALA A 715 6.96 4.84 25.85
C ALA A 715 7.41 5.27 27.25
N ALA A 716 8.65 4.97 27.61
CA ALA A 716 9.25 5.32 28.90
C ALA A 716 10.63 5.93 28.69
N PHE A 717 10.82 7.14 29.20
CA PHE A 717 11.98 8.00 28.97
C PHE A 717 12.96 7.95 30.15
N PRO A 718 14.23 7.57 29.94
CA PRO A 718 15.26 7.61 30.98
C PRO A 718 15.41 9.01 31.61
N GLU A 719 15.67 9.07 32.92
CA GLU A 719 15.73 10.34 33.69
C GLU A 719 16.82 11.31 33.19
N ASP A 720 17.85 10.80 32.52
CA ASP A 720 18.97 11.56 31.97
C ASP A 720 18.77 11.97 30.49
N ALA A 721 17.56 11.85 29.92
CA ALA A 721 17.27 12.09 28.50
C ALA A 721 17.18 13.57 28.05
N VAL A 722 17.83 14.51 28.76
CA VAL A 722 17.86 15.94 28.35
C VAL A 722 19.14 16.23 27.57
N PHE A 723 19.01 16.59 26.30
CA PHE A 723 20.13 16.89 25.40
C PHE A 723 20.08 18.34 24.91
N ARG A 724 21.21 18.82 24.40
CA ARG A 724 21.32 20.05 23.62
C ARG A 724 21.74 19.70 22.19
N LYS A 725 21.57 20.63 21.25
CA LYS A 725 22.08 20.49 19.87
C LYS A 725 23.56 20.09 19.90
N GLY A 726 23.91 19.03 19.16
CA GLY A 726 25.27 18.52 19.08
C GLY A 726 25.82 17.82 20.32
N ASP A 727 24.99 17.56 21.35
CA ASP A 727 25.47 16.88 22.57
C ASP A 727 25.93 15.45 22.26
N ASP A 728 27.24 15.22 22.39
CA ASP A 728 27.89 13.94 22.11
C ASP A 728 28.31 13.20 23.39
N SER A 729 27.92 13.68 24.57
CA SER A 729 28.41 13.16 25.86
C SER A 729 27.79 11.81 26.26
N LYS A 730 26.59 11.49 25.77
CA LYS A 730 25.81 10.32 26.17
C LYS A 730 25.01 9.75 24.99
N LEU A 731 24.52 8.52 25.16
CA LEU A 731 23.71 7.84 24.16
C LEU A 731 22.27 8.34 24.18
N ARG A 732 21.67 8.62 23.02
CA ARG A 732 20.22 8.87 22.91
C ARG A 732 19.51 7.53 22.75
N TRP A 733 18.71 7.17 23.75
CA TRP A 733 17.96 5.92 23.74
C TRP A 733 16.64 6.06 24.51
N ASN A 734 15.68 5.20 24.19
CA ASN A 734 14.38 5.12 24.84
C ASN A 734 13.92 3.67 24.87
N TYR A 735 12.84 3.36 25.57
CA TYR A 735 12.19 2.07 25.41
C TYR A 735 10.68 2.17 25.44
N ARG A 736 10.03 1.20 24.79
CA ARG A 736 8.59 0.97 24.89
C ARG A 736 8.34 -0.35 25.59
N HIS A 737 7.36 -0.42 26.48
CA HIS A 737 7.07 -1.65 27.21
C HIS A 737 5.57 -1.91 27.41
N ASP A 738 5.24 -3.20 27.54
CA ASP A 738 3.94 -3.69 28.01
C ASP A 738 4.22 -4.82 29.02
N GLY A 739 3.98 -4.52 30.31
CA GLY A 739 4.39 -5.38 31.41
C GLY A 739 5.91 -5.60 31.44
N ASP A 740 6.33 -6.86 31.32
CA ASP A 740 7.74 -7.27 31.32
C ASP A 740 8.37 -7.33 29.91
N LYS A 741 7.59 -7.08 28.84
CA LYS A 741 8.04 -7.09 27.44
C LYS A 741 8.42 -5.70 27.00
N ALA A 742 9.46 -5.57 26.19
CA ALA A 742 9.88 -4.26 25.68
C ALA A 742 10.58 -4.29 24.33
N PHE A 743 10.66 -3.11 23.70
CA PHE A 743 11.64 -2.76 22.69
C PHE A 743 12.48 -1.58 23.17
N VAL A 744 13.80 -1.70 23.09
CA VAL A 744 14.77 -0.63 23.39
C VAL A 744 15.21 0.03 22.10
N PHE A 745 14.93 1.31 21.95
CA PHE A 745 15.24 2.12 20.78
C PHE A 745 16.52 2.91 21.01
N VAL A 746 17.41 2.90 20.02
CA VAL A 746 18.71 3.57 20.07
C VAL A 746 18.84 4.49 18.87
N ASN A 747 19.32 5.71 19.10
CA ASN A 747 19.73 6.63 18.06
C ASN A 747 21.09 7.26 18.40
N ASN A 748 22.12 6.98 17.61
CA ASN A 748 23.42 7.66 17.70
C ASN A 748 23.71 8.45 16.41
N TYR A 749 22.67 9.07 15.86
CA TYR A 749 22.70 9.96 14.71
C TYR A 749 22.02 11.29 15.04
N GLU A 750 22.64 12.39 14.61
CA GLU A 750 22.02 13.72 14.56
C GLU A 750 22.56 14.41 13.31
N ARG A 751 21.66 15.04 12.54
CA ARG A 751 21.99 15.67 11.26
C ARG A 751 23.19 16.61 11.39
N LEU A 752 24.22 16.35 10.58
CA LEU A 752 25.44 17.16 10.46
C LEU A 752 26.28 17.33 11.74
N GLN A 753 26.07 16.52 12.78
CA GLN A 753 26.84 16.65 14.04
C GLN A 753 28.04 15.69 14.18
N GLY A 754 28.10 14.60 13.40
CA GLY A 754 29.24 13.67 13.44
C GLY A 754 29.47 12.99 14.80
N LEU A 755 28.41 12.51 15.46
CA LEU A 755 28.46 11.91 16.81
C LEU A 755 29.44 10.73 16.93
N SER A 756 30.16 10.64 18.05
CA SER A 756 31.12 9.57 18.33
C SER A 756 30.45 8.24 18.71
N ALA A 757 31.15 7.12 18.49
CA ALA A 757 30.72 5.81 18.97
C ALA A 757 30.69 5.77 20.52
N LYS A 758 29.63 5.19 21.10
CA LYS A 758 29.47 5.07 22.55
C LYS A 758 30.01 3.74 23.05
N GLN A 759 30.98 3.79 23.93
CA GLN A 759 31.66 2.62 24.50
C GLN A 759 30.95 2.16 25.79
N GLY A 760 31.08 0.87 26.11
CA GLY A 760 30.66 0.35 27.42
C GLY A 760 29.14 0.37 27.68
N VAL A 761 28.32 0.31 26.64
CA VAL A 761 26.86 0.42 26.77
C VAL A 761 26.23 -0.91 27.19
N GLN A 762 25.42 -0.87 28.25
CA GLN A 762 24.44 -1.90 28.61
C GLN A 762 23.12 -1.24 29.00
N PHE A 763 22.01 -1.88 28.65
CA PHE A 763 20.67 -1.46 29.01
C PHE A 763 20.14 -2.33 30.14
N THR A 764 19.39 -1.74 31.07
CA THR A 764 18.59 -2.48 32.05
C THR A 764 17.14 -2.07 31.91
N VAL A 765 16.32 -2.93 31.31
CA VAL A 765 14.91 -2.67 30.99
C VAL A 765 14.09 -3.90 31.35
N CYS A 766 12.93 -3.70 31.98
CA CYS A 766 12.01 -4.78 32.39
C CYS A 766 12.71 -5.94 33.14
N GLY A 767 13.65 -5.62 34.04
CA GLY A 767 14.40 -6.60 34.82
C GLY A 767 15.47 -7.39 34.04
N VAL A 768 15.78 -6.97 32.80
CA VAL A 768 16.81 -7.59 31.96
C VAL A 768 17.95 -6.62 31.72
N THR A 769 19.16 -7.01 32.14
CA THR A 769 20.40 -6.33 31.74
C THR A 769 20.98 -7.00 30.52
N PHE A 770 21.21 -6.23 29.45
CA PHE A 770 21.76 -6.72 28.18
C PHE A 770 22.53 -5.62 27.43
N PRO A 771 23.43 -5.95 26.50
CA PRO A 771 23.99 -7.29 26.24
C PRO A 771 24.73 -7.89 27.44
N GLN A 772 25.08 -9.19 27.42
CA GLN A 772 25.78 -9.87 28.51
C GLN A 772 27.10 -9.18 28.86
N ARG A 773 27.80 -8.66 27.85
CA ARG A 773 28.99 -7.82 28.01
C ARG A 773 28.69 -6.44 27.43
N PRO A 774 29.21 -5.35 28.02
CA PRO A 774 29.03 -4.02 27.46
C PRO A 774 29.45 -3.96 25.99
N MET A 775 28.63 -3.33 25.17
CA MET A 775 28.85 -3.21 23.73
C MET A 775 29.25 -1.81 23.33
N VAL A 776 29.68 -1.69 22.06
CA VAL A 776 29.85 -0.42 21.38
C VAL A 776 28.58 -0.11 20.61
N VAL A 777 28.03 1.09 20.79
CA VAL A 777 27.05 1.66 19.86
C VAL A 777 27.82 2.47 18.82
N PRO A 778 27.78 2.10 17.53
CA PRO A 778 28.56 2.77 16.49
C PRO A 778 28.09 4.21 16.26
N ALA A 779 28.98 5.06 15.73
CA ALA A 779 28.60 6.36 15.18
C ALA A 779 27.53 6.16 14.09
N GLY A 780 26.45 6.95 14.12
CA GLY A 780 25.30 6.78 13.22
C GLY A 780 24.43 5.56 13.51
N GLY A 781 24.69 4.80 14.60
CA GLY A 781 23.98 3.58 14.92
C GLY A 781 22.52 3.81 15.33
N VAL A 782 21.58 3.16 14.63
CA VAL A 782 20.13 3.23 14.90
C VAL A 782 19.57 1.80 14.96
N ALA A 783 18.82 1.47 16.02
CA ALA A 783 18.30 0.11 16.24
C ALA A 783 17.08 0.06 17.18
N ALA A 784 16.30 -1.02 17.08
CA ALA A 784 15.27 -1.40 18.05
C ALA A 784 15.48 -2.84 18.55
N PHE A 785 15.83 -3.02 19.82
CA PHE A 785 16.17 -4.32 20.42
C PHE A 785 15.00 -4.92 21.21
N PRO A 786 14.56 -6.15 20.88
CA PRO A 786 13.49 -6.82 21.62
C PRO A 786 13.97 -7.36 22.97
N VAL A 787 13.11 -7.27 23.98
CA VAL A 787 13.34 -7.76 25.36
C VAL A 787 12.11 -8.53 25.85
N ASN A 788 12.34 -9.70 26.46
CA ASN A 788 11.34 -10.59 27.07
C ASN A 788 10.17 -11.00 26.15
N LEU A 789 10.41 -11.22 24.86
CA LEU A 789 9.37 -11.62 23.92
C LEU A 789 9.14 -13.14 23.90
N ARG A 790 7.86 -13.53 23.75
CA ARG A 790 7.46 -14.90 23.39
C ARG A 790 7.18 -14.92 21.89
N LEU A 791 8.05 -15.55 21.11
CA LEU A 791 7.91 -15.66 19.66
C LEU A 791 7.68 -17.13 19.31
N GLY A 792 6.42 -17.49 19.06
CA GLY A 792 6.00 -18.88 18.91
C GLY A 792 6.41 -19.72 20.12
N ASP A 793 7.18 -20.77 19.87
CA ASP A 793 7.67 -21.71 20.88
C ASP A 793 8.88 -21.20 21.67
N VAL A 794 9.51 -20.11 21.22
CA VAL A 794 10.77 -19.58 21.76
C VAL A 794 10.50 -18.48 22.78
N ARG A 795 11.20 -18.52 23.92
CA ARG A 795 11.32 -17.38 24.84
C ARG A 795 12.59 -16.62 24.51
N LEU A 796 12.45 -15.41 23.98
CA LEU A 796 13.55 -14.50 23.72
C LEU A 796 13.69 -13.54 24.90
N LYS A 797 14.74 -13.68 25.71
CA LYS A 797 15.02 -12.76 26.82
C LYS A 797 15.52 -11.41 26.31
N TYR A 798 16.43 -11.41 25.33
CA TYR A 798 16.78 -10.23 24.55
C TYR A 798 17.49 -10.64 23.25
N ALA A 799 17.57 -9.70 22.30
CA ALA A 799 18.53 -9.74 21.19
C ALA A 799 19.13 -8.36 20.93
N THR A 800 20.42 -8.28 20.62
CA THR A 800 21.04 -7.07 20.02
C THR A 800 20.93 -7.08 18.48
N ALA A 801 19.90 -7.74 17.98
CA ALA A 801 19.46 -7.72 16.59
C ALA A 801 18.03 -7.17 16.53
N GLN A 802 17.69 -6.45 15.47
CA GLN A 802 16.35 -5.89 15.33
C GLN A 802 15.40 -6.90 14.68
N LEU A 803 14.20 -7.05 15.24
CA LEU A 803 13.15 -7.88 14.67
C LEU A 803 12.62 -7.23 13.38
N LEU A 804 12.47 -8.04 12.32
CA LEU A 804 12.08 -7.58 10.98
C LEU A 804 10.69 -8.08 10.59
N ALA A 805 10.50 -9.39 10.54
CA ALA A 805 9.31 -9.99 9.93
C ALA A 805 8.92 -11.34 10.55
N ARG A 806 7.65 -11.71 10.40
CA ARG A 806 7.10 -13.05 10.72
C ARG A 806 6.54 -13.69 9.44
N ARG A 807 6.98 -14.90 9.10
CA ARG A 807 6.41 -15.67 7.98
C ARG A 807 6.05 -17.08 8.41
N GLU A 808 4.89 -17.54 7.99
CA GLU A 808 4.54 -18.96 8.08
C GLU A 808 5.18 -19.70 6.91
N ARG A 809 5.70 -20.88 7.19
CA ARG A 809 6.39 -21.74 6.23
C ARG A 809 5.48 -22.87 5.81
N ALA A 810 5.72 -23.37 4.61
CA ALA A 810 5.04 -24.50 4.02
C ALA A 810 4.94 -25.76 4.89
N ASN A 811 5.95 -25.98 5.74
CA ASN A 811 6.00 -27.13 6.64
C ASN A 811 5.30 -26.87 7.99
N GLY A 812 4.47 -25.82 8.09
CA GLY A 812 3.76 -25.43 9.31
C GLY A 812 4.63 -24.74 10.36
N ARG A 813 5.92 -24.50 10.07
CA ARG A 813 6.82 -23.75 10.95
C ARG A 813 6.61 -22.25 10.78
N VAL A 814 6.87 -21.47 11.83
CA VAL A 814 6.88 -20.01 11.81
C VAL A 814 8.32 -19.53 11.85
N ALA A 815 8.71 -18.75 10.85
CA ALA A 815 10.00 -18.08 10.77
C ALA A 815 9.89 -16.64 11.26
N TYR A 816 10.73 -16.28 12.24
CA TYR A 816 10.97 -14.92 12.65
C TYR A 816 12.31 -14.46 12.09
N TYR A 817 12.28 -13.35 11.37
CA TYR A 817 13.47 -12.75 10.78
C TYR A 817 13.92 -11.59 11.64
N PHE A 818 15.21 -11.58 11.93
CA PHE A 818 15.93 -10.46 12.53
C PHE A 818 16.94 -9.95 11.51
N PHE A 819 17.41 -8.73 11.69
CA PHE A 819 18.60 -8.25 11.01
C PHE A 819 19.61 -7.69 11.99
N GLN A 820 20.88 -7.78 11.63
CA GLN A 820 21.97 -7.13 12.34
C GLN A 820 21.98 -5.64 11.95
N PRO A 821 21.68 -4.70 12.87
CA PRO A 821 21.82 -3.29 12.58
C PRO A 821 23.27 -2.93 12.25
N GLU A 822 23.48 -1.95 11.39
CA GLU A 822 24.81 -1.63 10.85
C GLU A 822 25.78 -1.24 11.97
N GLY A 823 26.95 -1.89 12.00
CA GLY A 823 27.99 -1.67 13.01
C GLY A 823 27.73 -2.28 14.39
N PHE A 824 26.56 -2.87 14.65
CA PHE A 824 26.26 -3.51 15.94
C PHE A 824 26.74 -4.97 15.98
N ALA A 825 27.24 -5.40 17.14
CA ALA A 825 27.47 -6.82 17.42
C ALA A 825 26.17 -7.50 17.87
N THR A 826 25.93 -8.70 17.37
CA THR A 826 24.69 -9.46 17.58
C THR A 826 24.87 -10.60 18.56
N GLU A 827 24.03 -10.61 19.59
CA GLU A 827 23.83 -11.74 20.48
C GLU A 827 22.35 -11.95 20.79
N PHE A 828 22.00 -13.18 21.14
CA PHE A 828 20.65 -13.61 21.48
C PHE A 828 20.66 -14.41 22.77
N MET A 829 19.80 -14.06 23.71
CA MET A 829 19.51 -14.91 24.88
C MET A 829 18.16 -15.59 24.66
N VAL A 830 18.18 -16.82 24.17
CA VAL A 830 16.99 -17.60 23.81
C VAL A 830 16.87 -18.81 24.71
N ASP A 831 15.73 -18.99 25.36
CA ASP A 831 15.44 -20.15 26.21
C ASP A 831 16.51 -20.43 27.29
N GLY A 832 17.11 -19.36 27.83
CA GLY A 832 18.19 -19.44 28.82
C GLY A 832 19.58 -19.73 28.25
N LYS A 833 19.70 -19.87 26.92
CA LYS A 833 20.97 -20.07 26.20
C LYS A 833 21.42 -18.78 25.53
N LEU A 834 22.67 -18.40 25.77
CA LEU A 834 23.33 -17.32 25.03
C LEU A 834 23.88 -17.85 23.70
N LEU A 835 23.54 -17.15 22.62
CA LEU A 835 24.19 -17.23 21.33
C LEU A 835 24.95 -15.90 21.14
N GLY A 836 26.27 -15.90 21.39
CA GLY A 836 27.11 -14.71 21.25
C GLY A 836 27.72 -14.58 19.86
N ASN A 837 27.94 -13.35 19.39
CA ASN A 837 28.59 -13.03 18.11
C ASN A 837 27.95 -13.73 16.89
N VAL A 838 26.62 -13.76 16.84
CA VAL A 838 25.86 -14.48 15.82
C VAL A 838 25.96 -13.76 14.49
N ARG A 839 26.64 -14.35 13.51
CA ARG A 839 26.74 -13.75 12.18
C ARG A 839 25.45 -13.95 11.36
N PRO A 840 25.09 -13.00 10.48
CA PRO A 840 24.00 -13.18 9.54
C PRO A 840 24.18 -14.46 8.71
N GLN A 841 23.07 -15.16 8.46
CA GLN A 841 23.00 -16.38 7.64
C GLN A 841 21.95 -16.25 6.52
N GLY A 842 21.42 -15.04 6.32
CA GLY A 842 20.39 -14.73 5.34
C GLY A 842 19.08 -15.48 5.58
N THR A 843 18.30 -15.67 4.52
CA THR A 843 16.98 -16.31 4.57
C THR A 843 17.02 -17.84 4.48
N LYS A 844 18.19 -18.42 4.16
CA LYS A 844 18.35 -19.85 3.83
C LYS A 844 18.62 -20.72 5.05
N LYS A 845 19.28 -20.19 6.08
CA LYS A 845 19.71 -20.97 7.25
C LYS A 845 19.33 -20.27 8.54
N ALA A 846 18.50 -20.96 9.34
CA ALA A 846 18.11 -20.48 10.67
C ALA A 846 19.31 -20.48 11.62
N ILE A 847 19.40 -19.45 12.46
CA ILE A 847 20.38 -19.32 13.55
C ILE A 847 19.93 -20.05 14.82
N TYR A 848 18.62 -20.27 14.96
CA TYR A 848 18.03 -21.00 16.08
C TYR A 848 16.72 -21.68 15.66
N LYS A 849 16.44 -22.86 16.22
CA LYS A 849 15.23 -23.64 15.94
C LYS A 849 14.71 -24.28 17.22
N ARG A 850 13.40 -24.18 17.47
CA ARG A 850 12.72 -24.90 18.56
C ARG A 850 11.25 -25.13 18.23
N GLY A 851 10.75 -26.34 18.46
CA GLY A 851 9.35 -26.67 18.12
C GLY A 851 9.07 -26.33 16.66
N ASN A 852 7.99 -25.62 16.40
CA ASN A 852 7.61 -25.11 15.09
C ASN A 852 8.17 -23.71 14.80
N THR A 853 9.12 -23.20 15.58
CA THR A 853 9.65 -21.85 15.43
C THR A 853 11.11 -21.84 14.96
N ASP A 854 11.42 -20.99 13.99
CA ASP A 854 12.77 -20.74 13.45
C ASP A 854 13.14 -19.26 13.54
N PHE A 855 14.36 -18.95 13.97
CA PHE A 855 14.91 -17.59 13.89
C PHE A 855 15.96 -17.50 12.78
N TYR A 856 15.89 -16.46 11.96
CA TYR A 856 16.85 -16.13 10.91
C TYR A 856 17.47 -14.77 11.19
N LEU A 857 18.74 -14.58 10.81
CA LEU A 857 19.44 -13.31 10.96
C LEU A 857 19.99 -12.86 9.60
N LEU A 858 19.57 -11.69 9.17
CA LEU A 858 19.95 -11.04 7.92
C LEU A 858 20.99 -9.95 8.16
N ALA A 859 21.77 -9.64 7.13
CA ALA A 859 22.54 -8.40 7.10
C ALA A 859 21.59 -7.19 6.92
N ALA A 860 22.04 -6.00 7.31
CA ALA A 860 21.24 -4.77 7.19
C ALA A 860 20.78 -4.49 5.74
N ALA A 861 21.62 -4.78 4.75
CA ALA A 861 21.31 -4.61 3.31
C ALA A 861 20.33 -5.69 2.79
N GLU A 862 20.41 -6.93 3.28
CA GLU A 862 19.44 -7.97 2.94
C GLU A 862 18.04 -7.63 3.49
N ALA A 863 17.98 -7.01 4.66
CA ALA A 863 16.72 -6.58 5.25
C ALA A 863 16.02 -5.48 4.44
N GLU A 864 16.79 -4.60 3.78
CA GLU A 864 16.31 -3.49 2.96
C GLU A 864 15.48 -3.94 1.75
N SER A 865 15.77 -5.13 1.23
CA SER A 865 15.06 -5.75 0.09
C SER A 865 14.25 -7.00 0.50
N PHE A 866 14.06 -7.24 1.79
CA PHE A 866 13.38 -8.45 2.28
C PHE A 866 11.93 -8.54 1.80
N ASP A 867 11.58 -9.63 1.09
CA ASP A 867 10.28 -9.82 0.44
C ASP A 867 9.87 -8.65 -0.48
N LEU A 868 10.83 -7.98 -1.10
CA LEU A 868 10.57 -6.95 -2.09
C LEU A 868 10.47 -7.59 -3.48
N ASP A 869 9.45 -7.21 -4.25
CA ASP A 869 9.34 -7.59 -5.66
C ASP A 869 10.36 -6.80 -6.49
N LEU A 870 11.57 -7.35 -6.57
CA LEU A 870 12.67 -6.75 -7.32
C LEU A 870 12.44 -6.78 -8.82
N ASP A 871 11.64 -7.71 -9.33
CA ASP A 871 11.37 -7.81 -10.77
C ASP A 871 10.39 -6.72 -11.22
N TYR A 872 9.39 -6.40 -10.38
CA TYR A 872 8.57 -5.22 -10.58
C TYR A 872 9.41 -3.93 -10.57
N LEU A 873 10.28 -3.76 -9.56
CA LEU A 873 11.14 -2.57 -9.51
C LEU A 873 12.11 -2.49 -10.69
N LYS A 874 12.68 -3.60 -11.14
CA LYS A 874 13.51 -3.63 -12.37
C LYS A 874 12.77 -3.09 -13.57
N LEU A 875 11.50 -3.45 -13.72
CA LEU A 875 10.69 -3.04 -14.87
C LEU A 875 10.21 -1.58 -14.76
N HIS A 876 9.91 -1.13 -13.55
CA HIS A 876 9.21 0.14 -13.30
C HIS A 876 10.06 1.24 -12.65
N SER A 877 11.31 0.93 -12.31
CA SER A 877 12.35 1.85 -11.83
C SER A 877 13.73 1.18 -11.96
N PRO A 878 14.27 1.00 -13.18
CA PRO A 878 15.51 0.25 -13.41
C PRO A 878 16.70 0.75 -12.57
N ALA A 879 16.78 2.07 -12.34
CA ALA A 879 17.79 2.70 -11.49
C ALA A 879 17.72 2.31 -10.00
N ALA A 880 16.61 1.73 -9.53
CA ALA A 880 16.46 1.26 -8.16
C ALA A 880 17.45 0.12 -7.82
N LEU A 881 17.87 -0.66 -8.82
CA LEU A 881 18.85 -1.73 -8.61
C LEU A 881 20.24 -1.21 -8.27
N SER A 882 20.71 -0.16 -8.94
CA SER A 882 22.03 0.41 -8.64
C SER A 882 22.08 0.97 -7.23
N VAL A 883 20.96 1.47 -6.70
CA VAL A 883 20.85 1.92 -5.30
C VAL A 883 20.99 0.75 -4.31
N LEU A 884 20.38 -0.40 -4.61
CA LEU A 884 20.53 -1.61 -3.79
C LEU A 884 21.95 -2.17 -3.83
N ASP A 885 22.60 -2.12 -4.99
CA ASP A 885 23.97 -2.62 -5.18
C ASP A 885 25.02 -1.77 -4.45
N GLU A 886 24.86 -0.43 -4.47
CA GLU A 886 25.69 0.49 -3.67
C GLU A 886 25.63 0.16 -2.17
N HIS A 887 24.45 -0.21 -1.66
CA HIS A 887 24.28 -0.68 -0.28
C HIS A 887 24.81 -2.11 -0.05
N ALA A 888 24.72 -3.01 -1.04
CA ALA A 888 25.14 -4.41 -0.94
C ALA A 888 26.65 -4.64 -1.15
N ARG A 889 27.41 -3.62 -1.58
CA ARG A 889 28.84 -3.71 -1.97
C ARG A 889 29.13 -4.75 -3.06
N THR A 890 28.13 -5.13 -3.86
CA THR A 890 28.30 -5.96 -5.05
C THR A 890 28.27 -5.08 -6.28
N VAL A 891 29.42 -4.94 -6.95
CA VAL A 891 29.56 -4.18 -8.19
C VAL A 891 28.90 -4.97 -9.32
N LEU A 892 27.60 -4.80 -9.55
CA LEU A 892 27.11 -4.93 -10.91
C LEU A 892 27.64 -3.73 -11.69
N PRO A 893 28.12 -3.91 -12.93
CA PRO A 893 28.52 -2.77 -13.75
C PRO A 893 27.29 -1.86 -13.89
N GLN A 894 27.37 -0.64 -13.37
CA GLN A 894 26.44 0.42 -13.75
C GLN A 894 26.43 0.41 -15.28
N SER A 895 25.28 0.13 -15.91
CA SER A 895 25.19 0.31 -17.35
C SER A 895 25.51 1.79 -17.59
N PRO A 896 26.62 2.13 -18.26
CA PRO A 896 26.99 3.52 -18.45
C PRO A 896 25.84 4.16 -19.22
N GLY A 897 25.12 5.08 -18.57
CA GLY A 897 23.99 5.76 -19.18
C GLY A 897 24.41 6.33 -20.54
N VAL A 898 23.47 6.40 -21.48
CA VAL A 898 23.78 6.91 -22.82
C VAL A 898 24.07 8.40 -22.70
N THR A 899 25.29 8.82 -23.03
CA THR A 899 25.67 10.24 -23.00
C THR A 899 24.85 11.02 -24.01
N VAL A 900 24.25 12.13 -23.56
CA VAL A 900 23.53 13.07 -24.40
C VAL A 900 24.51 14.12 -24.89
N ALA A 901 24.51 14.41 -26.20
CA ALA A 901 25.39 15.46 -26.73
C ALA A 901 24.87 16.83 -26.30
N VAL A 902 25.75 17.65 -25.73
CA VAL A 902 25.42 18.98 -25.19
C VAL A 902 26.18 20.04 -25.99
N THR A 903 25.46 21.05 -26.49
CA THR A 903 26.07 22.20 -27.18
C THR A 903 25.64 23.50 -26.52
N LYS A 904 26.60 24.29 -26.02
CA LYS A 904 26.31 25.64 -25.55
C LYS A 904 26.12 26.57 -26.76
N VAL A 905 24.95 27.19 -26.87
CA VAL A 905 24.59 28.06 -27.99
C VAL A 905 24.43 29.52 -27.60
N ARG A 906 24.35 29.81 -26.29
CA ARG A 906 24.30 31.17 -25.76
C ARG A 906 25.03 31.24 -24.43
N GLU A 907 25.89 32.25 -24.30
CA GLU A 907 26.52 32.62 -23.02
C GLU A 907 25.50 33.33 -22.12
N ALA A 908 25.69 33.21 -20.80
CA ALA A 908 24.95 34.05 -19.86
C ALA A 908 25.31 35.53 -20.10
N ARG A 909 24.29 36.40 -20.06
CA ARG A 909 24.41 37.87 -20.14
C ARG A 909 24.27 38.44 -18.71
N PRO A 910 24.52 39.75 -18.46
CA PRO A 910 24.94 40.26 -17.15
C PRO A 910 24.13 39.72 -15.97
N GLU A 911 24.82 39.51 -14.84
CA GLU A 911 24.23 39.06 -13.58
C GLU A 911 22.94 39.80 -13.25
N ARG A 912 21.88 39.05 -12.90
CA ARG A 912 20.62 39.63 -12.47
C ARG A 912 20.78 40.33 -11.12
N SER A 913 19.98 41.35 -10.86
CA SER A 913 19.86 41.89 -9.50
C SER A 913 19.01 40.94 -8.66
N ILE A 914 19.57 40.41 -7.57
CA ILE A 914 18.82 39.61 -6.60
C ILE A 914 18.14 40.54 -5.61
N THR A 915 16.81 40.58 -5.64
CA THR A 915 15.96 41.36 -4.74
C THR A 915 15.71 40.61 -3.43
N VAL A 916 15.30 41.35 -2.41
CA VAL A 916 14.80 40.79 -1.14
C VAL A 916 13.27 40.82 -1.20
N GLY A 917 12.64 39.66 -1.07
CA GLY A 917 11.19 39.53 -1.17
C GLY A 917 10.45 39.85 0.13
N ALA A 918 9.14 39.60 0.13
CA ALA A 918 8.23 39.94 1.25
C ALA A 918 8.62 39.29 2.59
N ALA A 919 9.32 38.15 2.57
CA ALA A 919 9.76 37.45 3.77
C ALA A 919 11.16 37.88 4.26
N GLY A 920 11.75 38.93 3.66
CA GLY A 920 13.06 39.44 4.08
C GLY A 920 14.24 38.54 3.68
N VAL A 921 14.04 37.67 2.68
CA VAL A 921 15.08 36.77 2.13
C VAL A 921 15.21 36.95 0.63
N ALA A 922 16.29 36.44 0.05
CA ALA A 922 16.56 36.50 -1.39
C ALA A 922 15.37 35.97 -2.22
N GLU A 923 15.02 36.68 -3.29
CA GLU A 923 13.88 36.38 -4.15
C GLU A 923 14.29 35.58 -5.39
N GLU A 924 13.46 34.60 -5.79
CA GLU A 924 13.69 33.78 -6.98
C GLU A 924 13.75 34.60 -8.29
N PRO A 925 14.37 34.07 -9.35
CA PRO A 925 14.36 34.70 -10.66
C PRO A 925 12.94 34.79 -11.26
N THR A 926 12.70 35.82 -12.04
CA THR A 926 11.51 36.00 -12.89
C THR A 926 11.68 35.28 -14.23
N ASP A 927 10.60 35.19 -15.02
CA ASP A 927 10.69 34.65 -16.39
C ASP A 927 11.59 35.48 -17.31
N GLU A 928 11.64 36.80 -17.12
CA GLU A 928 12.49 37.73 -17.88
C GLU A 928 13.99 37.47 -17.62
N ASP A 929 14.37 37.09 -16.39
CA ASP A 929 15.77 36.76 -16.08
C ASP A 929 16.30 35.63 -16.97
N PHE A 930 15.45 34.68 -17.38
CA PHE A 930 15.86 33.56 -18.26
C PHE A 930 16.10 33.97 -19.72
N GLU A 931 15.77 35.20 -20.13
CA GLU A 931 16.22 35.77 -21.40
C GLU A 931 17.74 36.05 -21.42
N HIS A 932 18.34 36.17 -20.23
CA HIS A 932 19.76 36.40 -20.00
C HIS A 932 20.53 35.12 -19.63
N ALA A 933 19.85 34.00 -19.39
CA ALA A 933 20.47 32.72 -19.07
C ALA A 933 21.36 32.18 -20.19
N ALA A 934 22.40 31.43 -19.79
CA ALA A 934 23.15 30.58 -20.72
C ALA A 934 22.21 29.49 -21.27
N VAL A 935 22.41 29.12 -22.54
CA VAL A 935 21.55 28.14 -23.22
C VAL A 935 22.38 26.99 -23.74
N TYR A 936 21.99 25.79 -23.33
CA TYR A 936 22.57 24.53 -23.74
C TYR A 936 21.51 23.71 -24.48
N LEU A 937 21.85 23.21 -25.67
CA LEU A 937 21.01 22.29 -26.43
C LEU A 937 21.41 20.86 -26.11
N LEU A 938 20.44 20.06 -25.69
CA LEU A 938 20.59 18.63 -25.41
C LEU A 938 20.08 17.85 -26.62
N ASP A 939 21.01 17.29 -27.41
CA ASP A 939 20.68 16.51 -28.60
C ASP A 939 20.27 15.10 -28.22
N LEU A 940 19.01 14.87 -28.51
CA LEU A 940 18.21 13.80 -28.02
C LEU A 940 18.08 12.75 -29.19
N SER A 941 18.40 13.12 -30.45
CA SER A 941 18.28 12.28 -31.65
C SER A 941 19.01 10.93 -31.65
N ARG A 942 20.07 10.78 -30.84
CA ARG A 942 20.87 9.55 -30.73
C ARG A 942 20.38 8.61 -29.64
N ILE A 943 19.43 9.05 -28.83
CA ILE A 943 18.78 8.23 -27.82
C ILE A 943 17.68 7.44 -28.55
N GLY A 944 17.92 6.16 -28.82
CA GLY A 944 16.88 5.28 -29.38
C GLY A 944 15.62 5.27 -28.52
N ASP A 945 14.48 4.78 -29.03
CA ASP A 945 13.13 4.89 -28.44
C ASP A 945 13.08 5.19 -26.93
N TRP A 946 13.06 6.48 -26.60
CA TRP A 946 13.10 7.01 -25.24
C TRP A 946 11.74 7.15 -24.56
N HIS A 947 10.64 6.99 -25.31
CA HIS A 947 9.29 6.98 -24.74
C HIS A 947 9.03 5.60 -24.15
N SER A 948 9.68 4.57 -24.70
CA SER A 948 9.73 3.24 -24.10
C SER A 948 10.74 3.16 -22.95
N GLY A 949 10.41 2.35 -21.92
CA GLY A 949 11.37 1.86 -20.92
C GLY A 949 11.65 2.78 -19.73
N LEU A 950 10.85 3.82 -19.48
CA LEU A 950 10.96 4.70 -18.31
C LEU A 950 12.35 5.33 -18.12
N LYS A 951 12.95 5.79 -19.23
CA LYS A 951 14.29 6.40 -19.23
C LYS A 951 14.30 7.76 -18.53
N VAL A 952 15.31 8.00 -17.71
CA VAL A 952 15.48 9.26 -16.98
C VAL A 952 16.70 10.01 -17.53
N LEU A 953 16.48 11.25 -17.93
CA LEU A 953 17.54 12.21 -18.22
C LEU A 953 18.14 12.68 -16.90
N ASP A 954 19.45 12.55 -16.74
CA ASP A 954 20.20 12.90 -15.54
C ASP A 954 21.23 13.97 -15.89
N ILE A 955 21.01 15.19 -15.40
CA ILE A 955 21.77 16.40 -15.71
C ILE A 955 22.60 16.79 -14.48
N GLU A 956 23.91 16.60 -14.56
CA GLU A 956 24.84 17.19 -13.60
C GLU A 956 25.24 18.58 -14.12
N TYR A 957 24.83 19.62 -13.40
CA TYR A 957 25.15 20.99 -13.73
C TYR A 957 25.58 21.76 -12.49
N GLN A 958 26.17 22.93 -12.73
CA GLN A 958 26.43 23.94 -11.72
C GLN A 958 25.87 25.26 -12.22
N GLY A 959 25.18 25.99 -11.35
CA GLY A 959 24.49 27.25 -11.66
C GLY A 959 23.57 27.65 -10.51
N ASP A 960 22.89 28.77 -10.66
CA ASP A 960 21.88 29.26 -9.72
C ASP A 960 20.59 28.45 -9.87
N VAL A 961 19.91 28.61 -11.01
CA VAL A 961 18.66 27.92 -11.34
C VAL A 961 18.75 27.38 -12.77
N ALA A 962 18.32 26.14 -12.97
CA ALA A 962 18.15 25.54 -14.28
C ALA A 962 16.68 25.41 -14.65
N ARG A 963 16.35 25.63 -15.94
CA ARG A 963 15.04 25.38 -16.53
C ARG A 963 15.18 24.57 -17.82
N LEU A 964 14.36 23.54 -17.96
CA LEU A 964 14.34 22.63 -19.10
C LEU A 964 13.13 22.92 -19.98
N TYR A 965 13.35 23.13 -21.28
CA TYR A 965 12.32 23.46 -22.25
C TYR A 965 12.30 22.48 -23.42
N CYS A 966 11.11 22.29 -24.01
CA CYS A 966 10.93 21.73 -25.35
C CYS A 966 10.01 22.68 -26.15
N ASP A 967 10.45 23.09 -27.33
CA ASP A 967 9.70 24.00 -28.23
C ASP A 967 9.14 25.25 -27.53
N GLY A 968 9.94 25.85 -26.64
CA GLY A 968 9.58 27.05 -25.87
C GLY A 968 8.66 26.80 -24.66
N LYS A 969 8.16 25.57 -24.46
CA LYS A 969 7.38 25.20 -23.28
C LYS A 969 8.31 24.77 -22.15
N LEU A 970 8.13 25.37 -20.96
CA LEU A 970 8.79 24.93 -19.73
C LEU A 970 8.29 23.53 -19.34
N LEU A 971 9.19 22.57 -19.34
CA LEU A 971 8.92 21.20 -18.90
C LEU A 971 9.15 21.04 -17.40
N ASP A 972 10.29 21.55 -16.92
CA ASP A 972 10.72 21.39 -15.54
C ASP A 972 11.77 22.42 -15.13
N ASP A 973 12.03 22.57 -13.83
CA ASP A 973 12.99 23.51 -13.26
C ASP A 973 13.67 22.98 -12.00
N ASN A 974 14.80 23.58 -11.62
CA ASN A 974 15.59 23.09 -10.49
C ASN A 974 16.41 24.21 -9.85
N PHE A 975 16.31 24.34 -8.52
CA PHE A 975 17.22 25.14 -7.71
C PHE A 975 18.43 24.30 -7.31
N TYR A 976 19.62 24.73 -7.71
CA TYR A 976 20.82 23.93 -7.52
C TYR A 976 21.16 23.73 -6.04
N ASN A 977 21.13 22.48 -5.58
CA ASN A 977 21.48 22.06 -4.22
C ASN A 977 22.58 20.98 -4.18
N GLY A 978 23.30 20.77 -5.29
CA GLY A 978 24.30 19.71 -5.42
C GLY A 978 23.76 18.35 -5.88
N ARG A 979 22.44 18.17 -6.00
CA ARG A 979 21.85 16.98 -6.65
C ARG A 979 21.78 17.16 -8.16
N HIS A 980 21.73 16.04 -8.87
CA HIS A 980 21.48 16.04 -10.31
C HIS A 980 20.04 16.49 -10.59
N PHE A 981 19.85 17.24 -11.67
CA PHE A 981 18.53 17.58 -12.18
C PHE A 981 18.05 16.43 -13.08
N GLN A 982 16.97 15.77 -12.65
CA GLN A 982 16.44 14.57 -13.31
C GLN A 982 15.14 14.88 -14.04
N PHE A 983 14.92 14.27 -15.20
CA PHE A 983 13.66 14.40 -15.94
C PHE A 983 13.23 13.09 -16.62
N GLY A 984 11.98 12.67 -16.43
CA GLY A 984 11.43 11.47 -17.08
C GLY A 984 11.15 11.68 -18.57
N LEU A 985 11.94 11.05 -19.45
CA LEU A 985 11.86 11.29 -20.91
C LEU A 985 10.54 10.86 -21.55
N TRP A 986 9.80 9.94 -20.91
CA TRP A 986 8.46 9.55 -21.38
C TRP A 986 7.43 10.68 -21.28
N ARG A 987 7.72 11.76 -20.55
CA ARG A 987 6.88 12.97 -20.48
C ARG A 987 7.27 14.05 -21.52
N VAL A 988 8.34 13.84 -22.29
CA VAL A 988 8.70 14.72 -23.42
C VAL A 988 7.69 14.49 -24.56
N PRO A 989 7.32 15.52 -25.35
CA PRO A 989 6.52 15.32 -26.56
C PRO A 989 7.21 14.39 -27.59
N GLU A 990 6.45 13.51 -28.24
CA GLU A 990 6.99 12.47 -29.15
C GLU A 990 7.80 12.99 -30.34
N ASN A 991 7.52 14.21 -30.78
CA ASN A 991 8.19 14.89 -31.88
C ASN A 991 9.40 15.73 -31.43
N CYS A 992 9.61 15.92 -30.13
CA CYS A 992 10.75 16.67 -29.62
C CYS A 992 12.05 15.90 -29.91
N ARG A 993 13.05 16.54 -30.51
CA ARG A 993 14.35 15.92 -30.82
C ARG A 993 15.52 16.59 -30.12
N GLN A 994 15.26 17.73 -29.50
CA GLN A 994 16.24 18.54 -28.81
C GLN A 994 15.55 19.24 -27.64
N LEU A 995 16.21 19.27 -26.49
CA LEU A 995 15.77 20.05 -25.34
C LEU A 995 16.66 21.27 -25.17
N GLU A 996 16.10 22.33 -24.63
CA GLU A 996 16.81 23.56 -24.30
C GLU A 996 16.94 23.67 -22.77
N LEU A 997 18.18 23.61 -22.27
CA LEU A 997 18.51 23.81 -20.87
C LEU A 997 19.03 25.24 -20.68
N ARG A 998 18.26 26.06 -19.95
CA ARG A 998 18.64 27.42 -19.57
C ARG A 998 19.19 27.41 -18.15
N ILE A 999 20.38 27.98 -17.96
CA ILE A 999 21.03 28.04 -16.64
C ILE A 999 21.37 29.49 -16.32
N LEU A 1000 20.86 29.98 -15.19
CA LEU A 1000 21.31 31.23 -14.59
C LEU A 1000 22.63 30.97 -13.82
N PRO A 1001 23.64 31.85 -13.94
CA PRO A 1001 24.92 31.63 -13.28
C PRO A 1001 24.85 31.84 -11.76
N LEU A 1002 25.65 31.07 -11.01
CA LEU A 1002 25.95 31.40 -9.61
C LEU A 1002 26.72 32.70 -9.54
N GLN A 1003 26.30 33.58 -8.63
CA GLN A 1003 26.85 34.92 -8.45
C GLN A 1003 27.46 35.05 -7.05
N LYS A 1004 28.35 36.02 -6.87
CA LYS A 1004 29.15 36.13 -5.64
C LYS A 1004 28.32 36.54 -4.41
N ASP A 1005 27.36 37.43 -4.59
CA ASP A 1005 26.67 38.12 -3.49
C ASP A 1005 25.27 37.52 -3.23
N MET A 1006 25.12 36.21 -3.43
CA MET A 1006 23.86 35.49 -3.18
C MET A 1006 23.67 35.21 -1.68
N GLU A 1007 22.68 35.82 -1.05
CA GLU A 1007 22.23 35.49 0.31
C GLU A 1007 21.35 34.23 0.32
N VAL A 1008 21.95 33.10 -0.03
CA VAL A 1008 21.28 31.80 -0.15
C VAL A 1008 22.07 30.72 0.60
N TYR A 1009 21.37 29.88 1.37
CA TYR A 1009 21.98 28.69 1.94
C TYR A 1009 22.15 27.60 0.88
N PHE A 1010 23.39 27.17 0.73
CA PHE A 1010 23.77 25.98 -0.03
C PHE A 1010 24.26 24.89 0.93
N PRO A 1011 23.99 23.61 0.63
CA PRO A 1011 24.47 22.49 1.44
C PRO A 1011 25.96 22.21 1.18
N GLN A 1012 26.57 21.30 1.94
CA GLN A 1012 27.99 20.94 1.81
C GLN A 1012 28.28 20.21 0.47
N GLU A 1013 27.27 19.58 -0.11
CA GLU A 1013 27.33 18.83 -1.38
C GLU A 1013 27.40 19.76 -2.61
N ALA A 1014 26.91 20.99 -2.49
CA ALA A 1014 26.83 21.91 -3.62
C ALA A 1014 28.20 22.55 -3.90
N LYS A 1015 28.72 22.34 -5.12
CA LYS A 1015 29.92 23.05 -5.63
C LYS A 1015 29.57 24.51 -5.93
N ARG A 1016 30.22 25.47 -5.27
CA ARG A 1016 29.90 26.91 -5.32
C ARG A 1016 30.88 27.74 -6.17
N GLU A 1017 31.38 27.19 -7.27
CA GLU A 1017 32.21 28.02 -8.18
C GLU A 1017 31.29 28.99 -8.95
N LEU A 1018 31.73 30.23 -9.16
CA LEU A 1018 30.93 31.24 -9.85
C LEU A 1018 30.68 30.87 -11.31
N GLY A 1019 29.58 31.38 -11.87
CA GLY A 1019 29.15 31.08 -13.22
C GLY A 1019 28.29 29.82 -13.31
N GLU A 1020 28.26 29.25 -14.50
CA GLU A 1020 27.42 28.13 -14.89
C GLU A 1020 28.17 27.15 -15.78
N LYS A 1021 27.89 25.87 -15.64
CA LYS A 1021 28.39 24.84 -16.56
C LYS A 1021 27.53 23.59 -16.50
N VAL A 1022 27.43 22.92 -17.64
CA VAL A 1022 26.96 21.53 -17.70
C VAL A 1022 28.17 20.63 -17.53
N ILE A 1023 28.14 19.76 -16.52
CA ILE A 1023 29.23 18.83 -16.19
C ILE A 1023 29.03 17.52 -16.96
N SER A 1024 27.83 16.94 -16.86
CA SER A 1024 27.48 15.72 -17.59
C SER A 1024 25.97 15.63 -17.84
N VAL A 1025 25.58 14.99 -18.96
CA VAL A 1025 24.18 14.68 -19.25
C VAL A 1025 24.10 13.25 -19.76
N THR A 1026 23.33 12.42 -19.06
CA THR A 1026 23.20 10.99 -19.38
C THR A 1026 21.74 10.56 -19.35
N VAL A 1027 21.41 9.50 -20.08
CA VAL A 1027 20.11 8.82 -19.99
C VAL A 1027 20.32 7.47 -19.32
N LYS A 1028 19.60 7.24 -18.21
CA LYS A 1028 19.65 6.02 -17.40
C LYS A 1028 18.43 5.14 -17.63
#